data_AF-A0A955P898-F1
#
_entry.id   AF-A0A955P898-F1
#
_cell.length_a   1.000
_cell.length_b   1.000
_cell.length_c   1.000
_cell.angle_alpha   90.00
_cell.angle_beta   90.00
_cell.angle_gamma   90.00
#
_symmetry.space_group_name_H-M   'P 1'
#
loop_
_entity.id
_entity.type
_entity.pdbx_description
1 polymer ?
#
loop_
_entity_poly.entity_id
_entity_poly.type
_entity_poly.pdbx_seq_one_letter_code
_entity_poly.pdbx_strand_id
1 'polypeptide(L)'
;MSSNSNAPQWRFSTIFLGALALAVGWGIRGNFGHEYGAGYAGCLSVIAVCLLSGRPDWRRRVVYFAAFGALGWGFGGSISYMQVIAYTHSGHFATQIYGFLGLYFIGFLWAAMGTAGAGFAAVADRDRLTEIFKPLLFIFGVWLFFPWMEAFFENALATAASAAADQTWNRHKSPLYWMDADYHKALTALLGLALFDLWDRRSKDSIFLPVFAAAGALGGWLFQKGLQVAGLEQGFASALTYPLGDPHAINPDTGQAFSAENLLNNWPQWFGDFPDHIGWVLGLFFGIVLYFVFFGRFRSSASLFVYMACGWLISFLVFPVFLGLLFTDYGGLRLTPPRSDDWSGILGVFVGMSIWTYRNGLKPVTLASVVGGFIGGAGFSGIAWLKLMMVAPGNSHMYQSMAEDGALSTDAAQAIITKWSHWQGQNWHSFLEQSYGFVNGLAVVVALGLLASRVKIHEDGKSTRRWTEAAAAFIVLIVMTYVNIVKNLDVWVSQLNPANWQRKITLPNGDTETAQALWDVPFIGRLPGVEWMHLTPTGWFNLTYFLIAAAFIYLCHRHLKNRIPVLPSTPLGKGQLLFLMVLWTWVVANWERAMPGMDGSRLLTEWTIFVNAIICTVMVLVCPKESDAPSVNEVEEFAPLYRRAWIVGLVGMAISVTLFFSITR
;
A
#
# COMPACT_ATOMS: atom_id res chain seq x y z
N MET A 1 -10.05 -37.04 3.24
CA MET A 1 -9.47 -35.95 4.07
C MET A 1 -10.24 -35.91 5.38
N SER A 2 -9.81 -36.64 6.41
CA SER A 2 -10.35 -36.46 7.76
C SER A 2 -9.86 -35.09 8.26
N SER A 3 -10.78 -34.16 8.50
CA SER A 3 -10.45 -32.90 9.13
C SER A 3 -10.04 -33.19 10.57
N ASN A 4 -8.75 -33.07 10.88
CA ASN A 4 -8.32 -32.92 12.27
C ASN A 4 -8.84 -31.56 12.75
N SER A 5 -10.08 -31.52 13.25
CA SER A 5 -10.72 -30.35 13.86
C SER A 5 -9.92 -29.76 15.03
N ASN A 6 -8.90 -30.48 15.51
CA ASN A 6 -8.00 -30.07 16.60
C ASN A 6 -6.67 -29.44 16.14
N ALA A 7 -6.38 -29.37 14.84
CA ALA A 7 -5.13 -28.79 14.35
C ALA A 7 -5.04 -27.29 14.74
N PRO A 8 -3.97 -26.83 15.43
CA PRO A 8 -3.90 -25.47 15.99
C PRO A 8 -4.24 -24.36 14.98
N GLN A 9 -3.74 -24.48 13.76
CA GLN A 9 -3.94 -23.51 12.69
C GLN A 9 -5.40 -23.36 12.22
N TRP A 10 -6.27 -24.33 12.48
CA TRP A 10 -7.68 -24.34 12.07
C TRP A 10 -8.66 -24.22 13.24
N ARG A 11 -8.16 -24.05 14.47
CA ARG A 11 -9.02 -23.81 15.63
C ARG A 11 -9.80 -22.50 15.44
N PHE A 12 -11.01 -22.45 15.99
CA PHE A 12 -11.84 -21.25 15.98
C PHE A 12 -11.08 -20.03 16.53
N SER A 13 -10.29 -20.19 17.59
CA SER A 13 -9.48 -19.11 18.15
C SER A 13 -8.48 -18.53 17.15
N THR A 14 -7.86 -19.35 16.31
CA THR A 14 -6.92 -18.92 15.26
C THR A 14 -7.63 -18.17 14.15
N ILE A 15 -8.75 -18.73 13.68
CA ILE A 15 -9.57 -18.12 12.63
C ILE A 15 -10.09 -16.76 13.09
N PHE A 16 -10.72 -16.73 14.26
CA PHE A 16 -11.36 -15.53 14.78
C PHE A 16 -10.34 -14.46 15.17
N LEU A 17 -9.27 -14.80 15.89
CA LEU A 17 -8.26 -13.80 16.25
C LEU A 17 -7.52 -13.26 15.02
N GLY A 18 -7.17 -14.13 14.05
CA GLY A 18 -6.52 -13.68 12.81
C GLY A 18 -7.39 -12.72 12.00
N ALA A 19 -8.69 -13.02 11.90
CA ALA A 19 -9.69 -12.16 11.25
C ALA A 19 -9.90 -10.84 12.01
N LEU A 20 -10.15 -10.91 13.32
CA LEU A 20 -10.43 -9.76 14.17
C LEU A 20 -9.23 -8.81 14.28
N ALA A 21 -8.02 -9.34 14.38
CA ALA A 21 -6.79 -8.55 14.45
C ALA A 21 -6.59 -7.71 13.18
N LEU A 22 -6.90 -8.29 12.00
CA LEU A 22 -6.85 -7.52 10.75
C LEU A 22 -8.00 -6.52 10.66
N ALA A 23 -9.22 -6.89 11.08
CA ALA A 23 -10.38 -5.99 11.13
C ALA A 23 -10.11 -4.73 11.97
N VAL A 24 -9.50 -4.87 13.15
CA VAL A 24 -9.06 -3.74 13.99
C VAL A 24 -8.09 -2.84 13.22
N GLY A 25 -7.05 -3.43 12.64
CA GLY A 25 -6.06 -2.67 11.90
C GLY A 25 -6.61 -1.98 10.66
N TRP A 26 -7.55 -2.62 9.96
CA TRP A 26 -8.19 -2.07 8.78
C TRP A 26 -9.15 -0.94 9.11
N GLY A 27 -9.91 -1.07 10.21
CA GLY A 27 -10.75 0.01 10.74
C GLY A 27 -9.92 1.26 11.06
N ILE A 28 -8.78 1.08 11.73
CA ILE A 28 -7.83 2.17 12.00
C ILE A 28 -7.26 2.73 10.69
N ARG A 29 -6.89 1.87 9.74
CA ARG A 29 -6.40 2.29 8.42
C ARG A 29 -7.39 3.21 7.69
N GLY A 30 -8.71 3.04 7.87
CA GLY A 30 -9.72 3.96 7.35
C GLY A 30 -9.55 5.42 7.82
N ASN A 31 -9.01 5.66 9.01
CA ASN A 31 -8.77 7.00 9.54
C ASN A 31 -7.43 7.62 9.10
N PHE A 32 -6.43 6.80 8.80
CA PHE A 32 -5.07 7.27 8.43
C PHE A 32 -4.84 7.26 6.90
N GLY A 33 -5.57 6.44 6.16
CA GLY A 33 -5.36 6.12 4.74
C GLY A 33 -3.95 5.58 4.44
N HIS A 34 -3.69 5.22 3.19
CA HIS A 34 -2.35 4.94 2.64
C HIS A 34 -1.74 3.56 2.96
N GLU A 35 -0.59 3.27 2.36
CA GLU A 35 0.12 1.99 2.41
C GLU A 35 0.48 1.60 3.85
N TYR A 36 0.95 2.57 4.63
CA TYR A 36 1.45 2.31 5.97
C TYR A 36 0.36 1.87 6.96
N GLY A 37 -0.88 2.37 6.79
CA GLY A 37 -2.03 1.92 7.58
C GLY A 37 -2.40 0.47 7.27
N ALA A 38 -2.33 0.08 6.00
CA ALA A 38 -2.60 -1.30 5.57
C ALA A 38 -1.54 -2.27 6.12
N GLY A 39 -0.28 -1.85 6.14
CA GLY A 39 0.81 -2.61 6.75
C GLY A 39 0.55 -2.94 8.22
N TYR A 40 -0.04 -2.04 8.99
CA TYR A 40 -0.37 -2.32 10.40
C TYR A 40 -1.38 -3.45 10.56
N ALA A 41 -2.46 -3.43 9.78
CA ALA A 41 -3.46 -4.49 9.79
C ALA A 41 -2.85 -5.85 9.47
N GLY A 42 -2.00 -5.89 8.44
CA GLY A 42 -1.22 -7.06 8.07
C GLY A 42 -0.33 -7.57 9.19
N CYS A 43 0.42 -6.66 9.83
CA CYS A 43 1.32 -6.97 10.94
C CYS A 43 0.59 -7.70 12.08
N LEU A 44 -0.54 -7.16 12.55
CA LEU A 44 -1.31 -7.76 13.65
C LEU A 44 -1.81 -9.16 13.34
N SER A 45 -2.48 -9.33 12.20
CA SER A 45 -3.04 -10.62 11.80
C SER A 45 -1.97 -11.69 11.62
N VAL A 46 -0.86 -11.32 10.98
CA VAL A 46 0.24 -12.25 10.71
C VAL A 46 0.95 -12.66 12.00
N ILE A 47 1.13 -11.75 12.97
CA ILE A 47 1.62 -12.11 14.31
C ILE A 47 0.64 -13.08 14.99
N ALA A 48 -0.66 -12.78 14.99
CA ALA A 48 -1.67 -13.63 15.61
C ALA A 48 -1.63 -15.06 15.03
N VAL A 49 -1.71 -15.19 13.71
CA VAL A 49 -1.68 -16.51 13.06
C VAL A 49 -0.34 -17.22 13.29
N CYS A 50 0.78 -16.50 13.28
CA CYS A 50 2.08 -17.06 13.65
C CYS A 50 2.07 -17.68 15.06
N LEU A 51 1.50 -17.00 16.05
CA LEU A 51 1.46 -17.47 17.44
C LEU A 51 0.53 -18.69 17.60
N LEU A 52 -0.62 -18.70 16.92
CA LEU A 52 -1.62 -19.77 17.05
C LEU A 52 -1.44 -20.94 16.06
N SER A 53 -0.53 -20.83 15.09
CA SER A 53 -0.24 -21.88 14.11
C SER A 53 0.24 -23.21 14.71
N GLY A 54 0.67 -23.22 15.97
CA GLY A 54 1.32 -24.36 16.60
C GLY A 54 2.73 -24.63 16.07
N ARG A 55 3.35 -23.68 15.36
CA ARG A 55 4.70 -23.81 14.75
C ARG A 55 5.76 -23.12 15.61
N PRO A 56 6.59 -23.85 16.38
CA PRO A 56 7.66 -23.24 17.18
C PRO A 56 8.71 -22.52 16.34
N ASP A 57 9.01 -23.03 15.14
CA ASP A 57 9.94 -22.44 14.17
C ASP A 57 9.41 -21.10 13.62
N TRP A 58 8.11 -20.89 13.57
CA TRP A 58 7.52 -19.60 13.20
C TRP A 58 7.55 -18.62 14.37
N ARG A 59 7.16 -19.07 15.58
CA ARG A 59 7.20 -18.24 16.80
C ARG A 59 8.59 -17.66 17.07
N ARG A 60 9.66 -18.42 16.83
CA ARG A 60 11.06 -17.95 16.97
C ARG A 60 11.41 -16.79 16.04
N ARG A 61 10.71 -16.64 14.93
CA ARG A 61 10.97 -15.64 13.90
C ARG A 61 9.82 -14.63 13.77
N VAL A 62 8.96 -14.52 14.79
CA VAL A 62 7.73 -13.69 14.78
C VAL A 62 7.96 -12.23 14.38
N VAL A 63 9.12 -11.64 14.69
CA VAL A 63 9.47 -10.28 14.27
C VAL A 63 9.58 -10.13 12.74
N TYR A 64 10.00 -11.17 12.03
CA TYR A 64 10.00 -11.18 10.56
C TYR A 64 8.58 -11.36 10.03
N PHE A 65 7.77 -12.20 10.66
CA PHE A 65 6.34 -12.31 10.33
C PHE A 65 5.65 -10.95 10.45
N ALA A 66 5.92 -10.20 11.53
CA ALA A 66 5.44 -8.84 11.71
C ALA A 66 5.89 -7.90 10.58
N ALA A 67 7.21 -7.85 10.30
CA ALA A 67 7.77 -6.96 9.30
C ALA A 67 7.31 -7.28 7.86
N PHE A 68 7.36 -8.55 7.44
CA PHE A 68 6.91 -8.93 6.10
C PHE A 68 5.39 -8.93 5.96
N GLY A 69 4.65 -9.18 7.05
CA GLY A 69 3.21 -8.93 7.10
C GLY A 69 2.90 -7.46 6.84
N ALA A 70 3.65 -6.56 7.46
CA ALA A 70 3.50 -5.13 7.20
C ALA A 70 3.87 -4.72 5.77
N LEU A 71 5.04 -5.12 5.30
CA LEU A 71 5.51 -4.78 3.95
C LEU A 71 4.56 -5.33 2.87
N GLY A 72 4.13 -6.59 3.01
CA GLY A 72 3.23 -7.22 2.04
C GLY A 72 1.89 -6.50 1.90
N TRP A 73 1.25 -6.15 3.02
CA TRP A 73 -0.04 -5.44 3.01
C TRP A 73 0.11 -3.97 2.62
N GLY A 74 1.29 -3.37 2.85
CA GLY A 74 1.61 -2.03 2.40
C GLY A 74 1.57 -1.87 0.88
N PHE A 75 2.08 -2.84 0.11
CA PHE A 75 2.12 -2.75 -1.35
C PHE A 75 0.75 -2.53 -2.00
N GLY A 76 -0.32 -3.17 -1.51
CA GLY A 76 -1.65 -2.97 -2.10
C GLY A 76 -2.34 -1.65 -1.71
N GLY A 77 -1.78 -0.89 -0.76
CA GLY A 77 -2.40 0.32 -0.25
C GLY A 77 -2.29 1.56 -1.14
N SER A 78 -1.55 1.50 -2.25
CA SER A 78 -1.48 2.56 -3.27
C SER A 78 -2.65 2.52 -4.26
N ILE A 79 -3.33 1.37 -4.38
CA ILE A 79 -4.43 1.20 -5.31
C ILE A 79 -5.65 1.99 -4.82
N SER A 80 -6.11 2.95 -5.62
CA SER A 80 -7.35 3.67 -5.34
C SER A 80 -8.58 2.80 -5.69
N TYR A 81 -9.70 2.97 -4.96
CA TYR A 81 -10.86 2.09 -5.14
C TYR A 81 -12.22 2.74 -4.86
N MET A 82 -12.29 3.94 -4.28
CA MET A 82 -13.58 4.56 -3.92
C MET A 82 -14.48 4.79 -5.13
N GLN A 83 -13.90 5.18 -6.27
CA GLN A 83 -14.63 5.32 -7.53
C GLN A 83 -15.22 3.97 -7.99
N VAL A 84 -14.46 2.89 -7.81
CA VAL A 84 -14.88 1.52 -8.17
C VAL A 84 -16.02 1.04 -7.27
N ILE A 85 -16.00 1.41 -5.99
CA ILE A 85 -17.16 1.23 -5.11
C ILE A 85 -18.36 1.99 -5.66
N ALA A 86 -18.22 3.25 -6.07
CA ALA A 86 -19.35 4.01 -6.62
C ALA A 86 -19.96 3.34 -7.88
N TYR A 87 -19.15 2.69 -8.72
CA TYR A 87 -19.67 1.94 -9.86
C TYR A 87 -20.61 0.79 -9.47
N THR A 88 -20.43 0.14 -8.31
CA THR A 88 -21.37 -0.90 -7.84
C THR A 88 -22.75 -0.34 -7.48
N HIS A 89 -22.83 0.97 -7.20
CA HIS A 89 -24.07 1.66 -6.85
C HIS A 89 -24.83 2.21 -8.08
N SER A 90 -24.31 2.11 -9.30
CA SER A 90 -24.80 2.91 -10.43
C SER A 90 -26.18 2.55 -11.00
N GLY A 91 -26.74 1.37 -10.66
CA GLY A 91 -27.99 0.86 -11.25
C GLY A 91 -27.90 0.45 -12.73
N HIS A 92 -26.86 0.89 -13.45
CA HIS A 92 -26.61 0.53 -14.85
C HIS A 92 -25.75 -0.74 -14.97
N PHE A 93 -26.17 -1.67 -15.85
CA PHE A 93 -25.59 -3.02 -15.97
C PHE A 93 -24.07 -3.02 -16.15
N ALA A 94 -23.59 -2.33 -17.19
CA ALA A 94 -22.18 -2.40 -17.58
C ALA A 94 -21.26 -1.79 -16.51
N THR A 95 -21.71 -0.73 -15.85
CA THR A 95 -20.94 -0.06 -14.80
C THR A 95 -20.96 -0.84 -13.49
N GLN A 96 -22.08 -1.46 -13.11
CA GLN A 96 -22.12 -2.30 -11.90
C GLN A 96 -21.26 -3.56 -12.02
N ILE A 97 -21.34 -4.27 -13.15
CA ILE A 97 -20.50 -5.47 -13.34
C ILE A 97 -19.01 -5.10 -13.38
N TYR A 98 -18.68 -3.97 -14.01
CA TYR A 98 -17.34 -3.41 -13.98
C TYR A 98 -16.90 -3.04 -12.57
N GLY A 99 -17.77 -2.41 -11.77
CA GLY A 99 -17.51 -2.09 -10.37
C GLY A 99 -17.20 -3.33 -9.53
N PHE A 100 -18.02 -4.37 -9.63
CA PHE A 100 -17.78 -5.62 -8.88
C PHE A 100 -16.51 -6.35 -9.34
N LEU A 101 -16.26 -6.43 -10.65
CA LEU A 101 -15.03 -7.03 -11.20
C LEU A 101 -13.80 -6.23 -10.78
N GLY A 102 -13.87 -4.90 -10.85
CA GLY A 102 -12.80 -4.00 -10.43
C GLY A 102 -12.50 -4.16 -8.95
N LEU A 103 -13.51 -4.16 -8.07
CA LEU A 103 -13.30 -4.40 -6.64
C LEU A 103 -12.74 -5.78 -6.34
N TYR A 104 -13.22 -6.81 -7.04
CA TYR A 104 -12.67 -8.16 -6.91
C TYR A 104 -11.18 -8.17 -7.28
N PHE A 105 -10.82 -7.56 -8.39
CA PHE A 105 -9.45 -7.51 -8.88
C PHE A 105 -8.53 -6.70 -7.94
N ILE A 106 -8.99 -5.55 -7.46
CA ILE A 106 -8.27 -4.75 -6.46
C ILE A 106 -8.07 -5.57 -5.17
N GLY A 107 -9.14 -6.18 -4.67
CA GLY A 107 -9.06 -7.02 -3.47
C GLY A 107 -8.15 -8.23 -3.65
N PHE A 108 -8.10 -8.78 -4.87
CA PHE A 108 -7.17 -9.84 -5.25
C PHE A 108 -5.72 -9.36 -5.14
N LEU A 109 -5.36 -8.28 -5.83
CA LEU A 109 -3.99 -7.78 -5.82
C LEU A 109 -3.52 -7.42 -4.41
N TRP A 110 -4.38 -6.79 -3.62
CA TRP A 110 -4.04 -6.35 -2.28
C TRP A 110 -3.77 -7.53 -1.34
N ALA A 111 -4.71 -8.47 -1.24
CA ALA A 111 -4.56 -9.63 -0.36
C ALA A 111 -3.50 -10.60 -0.89
N ALA A 112 -3.27 -10.66 -2.21
CA ALA A 112 -2.20 -11.45 -2.79
C ALA A 112 -0.83 -10.98 -2.34
N MET A 113 -0.57 -9.67 -2.34
CA MET A 113 0.68 -9.13 -1.83
C MET A 113 0.79 -9.24 -0.31
N GLY A 114 -0.31 -9.01 0.42
CA GLY A 114 -0.38 -9.17 1.87
C GLY A 114 0.00 -10.59 2.34
N THR A 115 -0.61 -11.60 1.73
CA THR A 115 -0.35 -13.01 2.05
C THR A 115 0.98 -13.52 1.48
N ALA A 116 1.50 -12.92 0.40
CA ALA A 116 2.86 -13.20 -0.08
C ALA A 116 3.92 -12.79 0.94
N GLY A 117 3.80 -11.61 1.56
CA GLY A 117 4.72 -11.17 2.62
C GLY A 117 4.71 -12.13 3.82
N ALA A 118 3.53 -12.49 4.29
CA ALA A 118 3.37 -13.48 5.37
C ALA A 118 3.94 -14.86 4.99
N GLY A 119 3.65 -15.32 3.76
CA GLY A 119 4.17 -16.57 3.21
C GLY A 119 5.69 -16.57 3.07
N PHE A 120 6.30 -15.44 2.68
CA PHE A 120 7.75 -15.31 2.59
C PHE A 120 8.40 -15.52 3.96
N ALA A 121 7.88 -14.91 5.03
CA ALA A 121 8.35 -15.14 6.40
C ALA A 121 8.21 -16.62 6.82
N ALA A 122 7.16 -17.30 6.39
CA ALA A 122 6.87 -18.69 6.72
C ALA A 122 7.76 -19.71 5.99
N VAL A 123 8.18 -19.40 4.77
CA VAL A 123 8.79 -20.38 3.83
C VAL A 123 10.26 -20.11 3.58
N ALA A 124 10.69 -18.85 3.58
CA ALA A 124 12.08 -18.52 3.31
C ALA A 124 12.97 -19.01 4.45
N ASP A 125 14.09 -19.63 4.07
CA ASP A 125 15.14 -19.99 5.00
C ASP A 125 15.73 -18.75 5.68
N ARG A 126 16.48 -19.00 6.74
CA ARG A 126 17.04 -17.95 7.58
C ARG A 126 18.01 -17.04 6.83
N ASP A 127 18.77 -17.58 5.88
CA ASP A 127 19.74 -16.80 5.12
C ASP A 127 19.02 -15.84 4.19
N ARG A 128 18.03 -16.30 3.43
CA ARG A 128 17.21 -15.45 2.56
C ARG A 128 16.46 -14.36 3.34
N LEU A 129 15.88 -14.71 4.49
CA LEU A 129 15.20 -13.74 5.36
C LEU A 129 16.13 -12.64 5.86
N THR A 130 17.40 -12.96 6.11
CA THR A 130 18.38 -11.99 6.64
C THR A 130 19.08 -11.20 5.54
N GLU A 131 19.29 -11.78 4.35
CA GLU A 131 19.99 -11.14 3.24
C GLU A 131 19.22 -9.97 2.63
N ILE A 132 17.90 -10.05 2.64
CA ILE A 132 17.02 -9.04 2.04
C ILE A 132 17.09 -7.67 2.74
N PHE A 133 17.56 -7.61 3.99
CA PHE A 133 17.62 -6.36 4.76
C PHE A 133 18.63 -5.36 4.20
N LYS A 134 19.76 -5.81 3.65
CA LYS A 134 20.74 -4.90 3.05
C LYS A 134 20.17 -4.14 1.84
N PRO A 135 19.66 -4.81 0.78
CA PRO A 135 19.05 -4.11 -0.33
C PRO A 135 17.84 -3.27 0.11
N LEU A 136 17.05 -3.75 1.09
CA LEU A 136 15.94 -2.97 1.65
C LEU A 136 16.41 -1.65 2.29
N LEU A 137 17.52 -1.66 3.03
CA LEU A 137 18.10 -0.43 3.61
C LEU A 137 18.58 0.56 2.53
N PHE A 138 19.09 0.07 1.39
CA PHE A 138 19.44 0.95 0.28
C PHE A 138 18.21 1.58 -0.36
N ILE A 139 17.13 0.80 -0.57
CA ILE A 139 15.85 1.31 -1.06
C ILE A 139 15.31 2.38 -0.11
N PHE A 140 15.22 2.08 1.19
CA PHE A 140 14.76 3.04 2.19
C PHE A 140 15.68 4.25 2.33
N GLY A 141 17.00 4.07 2.17
CA GLY A 141 17.94 5.18 2.12
C GLY A 141 17.62 6.13 0.97
N VAL A 142 17.46 5.62 -0.25
CA VAL A 142 17.07 6.44 -1.41
C VAL A 142 15.71 7.11 -1.17
N TRP A 143 14.71 6.37 -0.70
CA TRP A 143 13.38 6.93 -0.43
C TRP A 143 13.36 7.98 0.67
N LEU A 144 14.23 7.85 1.68
CA LEU A 144 14.38 8.89 2.69
C LEU A 144 14.86 10.18 2.05
N PHE A 145 15.85 10.12 1.16
CA PHE A 145 16.43 11.30 0.51
C PHE A 145 15.64 11.83 -0.69
N PHE A 146 14.77 11.00 -1.27
CA PHE A 146 14.08 11.30 -2.52
C PHE A 146 13.21 12.56 -2.48
N PRO A 147 12.41 12.87 -1.43
CA PRO A 147 11.59 14.08 -1.41
C PRO A 147 12.37 15.38 -1.60
N TRP A 148 13.61 15.46 -1.08
CA TRP A 148 14.47 16.63 -1.31
C TRP A 148 14.99 16.69 -2.75
N MET A 149 15.31 15.53 -3.35
CA MET A 149 15.69 15.45 -4.75
C MET A 149 14.53 15.80 -5.67
N GLU A 150 13.36 15.24 -5.42
CA GLU A 150 12.12 15.48 -6.15
C GLU A 150 11.77 16.97 -6.12
N ALA A 151 11.70 17.59 -4.94
CA ALA A 151 11.45 19.03 -4.83
C ALA A 151 12.50 19.89 -5.56
N PHE A 152 13.77 19.48 -5.56
CA PHE A 152 14.80 20.18 -6.33
C PHE A 152 14.55 20.07 -7.85
N PHE A 153 14.27 18.87 -8.36
CA PHE A 153 14.00 18.65 -9.78
C PHE A 153 12.68 19.30 -10.22
N GLU A 154 11.61 19.18 -9.43
CA GLU A 154 10.33 19.83 -9.71
C GLU A 154 10.51 21.34 -9.82
N ASN A 155 11.19 21.98 -8.87
CA ASN A 155 11.44 23.43 -8.94
C ASN A 155 12.29 23.82 -10.15
N ALA A 156 13.33 23.03 -10.47
CA ALA A 156 14.18 23.29 -11.63
C ALA A 156 13.40 23.16 -12.96
N LEU A 157 12.58 22.11 -13.10
CA LEU A 157 11.77 21.87 -14.29
C LEU A 157 10.60 22.86 -14.40
N ALA A 158 9.91 23.16 -13.30
CA ALA A 158 8.81 24.12 -13.26
C ALA A 158 9.29 25.53 -13.64
N THR A 159 10.47 25.94 -13.15
CA THR A 159 11.12 27.20 -13.56
C THR A 159 11.43 27.19 -15.06
N ALA A 160 11.96 26.09 -15.58
CA ALA A 160 12.26 25.95 -17.00
C ALA A 160 10.99 25.94 -17.89
N ALA A 161 9.89 25.39 -17.39
CA ALA A 161 8.60 25.30 -18.08
C ALA A 161 7.70 26.52 -17.87
N SER A 162 8.12 27.55 -17.12
CA SER A 162 7.29 28.71 -16.75
C SER A 162 5.96 28.33 -16.06
N ALA A 163 5.94 27.22 -15.33
CA ALA A 163 4.78 26.71 -14.62
C ALA A 163 4.98 26.82 -13.11
N ALA A 164 3.94 27.16 -12.34
CA ALA A 164 4.00 27.10 -10.89
C ALA A 164 3.81 25.65 -10.43
N ALA A 165 4.79 25.09 -9.72
CA ALA A 165 4.65 23.79 -9.07
C ALA A 165 3.58 23.90 -7.97
N ASP A 166 2.54 23.06 -8.05
CA ASP A 166 1.46 23.01 -7.06
C ASP A 166 1.26 21.56 -6.59
N GLN A 167 1.62 21.28 -5.33
CA GLN A 167 1.47 19.96 -4.72
C GLN A 167 0.08 19.71 -4.11
N THR A 168 -0.87 20.62 -4.31
CA THR A 168 -2.24 20.53 -3.77
C THR A 168 -3.18 19.78 -4.73
N TRP A 169 -4.32 20.37 -5.12
CA TRP A 169 -5.31 19.75 -6.01
C TRP A 169 -4.85 19.74 -7.49
N ASN A 170 -3.73 20.41 -7.79
CA ASN A 170 -3.18 20.56 -9.13
C ASN A 170 -1.92 19.72 -9.38
N ARG A 171 -1.77 18.54 -8.75
CA ARG A 171 -0.60 17.65 -8.96
C ARG A 171 -0.31 17.31 -10.41
N HIS A 172 -1.34 17.31 -11.25
CA HIS A 172 -1.23 17.12 -12.69
C HIS A 172 -0.38 18.19 -13.40
N LYS A 173 -0.12 19.33 -12.74
CA LYS A 173 0.78 20.39 -13.23
C LYS A 173 2.25 20.10 -12.95
N SER A 174 2.59 19.08 -12.14
CA SER A 174 3.98 18.69 -11.95
C SER A 174 4.52 18.15 -13.28
N PRO A 175 5.70 18.59 -13.74
CA PRO A 175 6.37 18.00 -14.91
C PRO A 175 6.63 16.49 -14.73
N LEU A 176 6.69 16.03 -13.48
CA LEU A 176 6.89 14.63 -13.15
C LEU A 176 5.57 13.85 -12.99
N TYR A 177 4.42 14.46 -13.27
CA TYR A 177 3.13 13.78 -13.18
C TYR A 177 3.00 12.66 -14.23
N TRP A 178 2.50 11.50 -13.83
CA TRP A 178 2.09 10.45 -14.76
C TRP A 178 0.89 9.67 -14.21
N MET A 179 -0.31 10.00 -14.68
CA MET A 179 -1.57 9.35 -14.30
C MET A 179 -1.80 9.20 -12.78
N ASP A 180 -1.25 10.11 -11.96
CA ASP A 180 -1.28 10.07 -10.49
C ASP A 180 -0.66 8.79 -9.89
N ALA A 181 0.20 8.09 -10.63
CA ALA A 181 0.77 6.79 -10.26
C ALA A 181 2.12 6.87 -9.53
N ASP A 182 2.43 5.83 -8.75
CA ASP A 182 3.62 5.73 -7.89
C ASP A 182 4.92 5.32 -8.63
N TYR A 183 5.07 5.71 -9.90
CA TYR A 183 6.21 5.27 -10.73
C TYR A 183 7.57 5.74 -10.19
N HIS A 184 7.61 6.88 -9.49
CA HIS A 184 8.80 7.35 -8.79
C HIS A 184 9.29 6.35 -7.75
N LYS A 185 8.38 5.72 -6.98
CA LYS A 185 8.76 4.72 -5.96
C LYS A 185 9.41 3.50 -6.62
N ALA A 186 8.90 3.05 -7.77
CA ALA A 186 9.48 1.96 -8.54
C ALA A 186 10.85 2.31 -9.14
N LEU A 187 10.98 3.49 -9.75
CA LEU A 187 12.26 3.97 -10.33
C LEU A 187 13.34 4.16 -9.25
N THR A 188 12.98 4.78 -8.13
CA THR A 188 13.92 5.02 -7.02
C THR A 188 14.28 3.74 -6.27
N ALA A 189 13.39 2.74 -6.23
CA ALA A 189 13.73 1.41 -5.75
C ALA A 189 14.79 0.76 -6.67
N LEU A 190 14.65 0.86 -7.99
CA LEU A 190 15.69 0.40 -8.93
C LEU A 190 17.01 1.16 -8.75
N LEU A 191 16.97 2.47 -8.51
CA LEU A 191 18.16 3.25 -8.18
C LEU A 191 18.84 2.73 -6.89
N GLY A 192 18.08 2.51 -5.82
CA GLY A 192 18.61 1.93 -4.58
C GLY A 192 19.24 0.56 -4.80
N LEU A 193 18.62 -0.29 -5.63
CA LEU A 193 19.15 -1.61 -5.98
C LEU A 193 20.40 -1.55 -6.86
N ALA A 194 20.46 -0.60 -7.79
CA ALA A 194 21.63 -0.32 -8.61
C ALA A 194 22.81 0.13 -7.75
N LEU A 195 22.59 1.06 -6.81
CA LEU A 195 23.59 1.51 -5.85
C LEU A 195 24.06 0.35 -4.94
N PHE A 196 23.13 -0.47 -4.47
CA PHE A 196 23.45 -1.66 -3.69
C PHE A 196 24.31 -2.65 -4.49
N ASP A 197 23.95 -2.96 -5.73
CA ASP A 197 24.69 -3.89 -6.59
C ASP A 197 26.11 -3.38 -6.89
N LEU A 198 26.27 -2.09 -7.17
CA LEU A 198 27.60 -1.47 -7.35
C LEU A 198 28.44 -1.56 -6.07
N TRP A 199 27.84 -1.25 -4.92
CA TRP A 199 28.50 -1.32 -3.62
C TRP A 199 28.89 -2.75 -3.22
N ASP A 200 28.02 -3.72 -3.45
CA ASP A 200 28.23 -5.12 -3.08
C ASP A 200 29.28 -5.79 -3.98
N ARG A 201 29.25 -5.52 -5.29
CA ARG A 201 30.21 -6.10 -6.23
C ARG A 201 31.62 -5.55 -6.08
N ARG A 202 31.76 -4.25 -5.78
CA ARG A 202 33.05 -3.52 -5.80
C ARG A 202 33.88 -3.80 -7.07
N SER A 203 33.22 -4.01 -8.21
CA SER A 203 33.89 -4.39 -9.46
C SER A 203 34.50 -3.18 -10.17
N LYS A 204 35.61 -3.43 -10.88
CA LYS A 204 36.22 -2.47 -11.80
C LYS A 204 35.30 -2.13 -12.99
N ASP A 205 34.36 -3.03 -13.31
CA ASP A 205 33.41 -2.84 -14.41
C ASP A 205 32.48 -1.63 -14.20
N SER A 206 32.37 -1.11 -12.98
CA SER A 206 31.60 0.10 -12.65
C SER A 206 31.99 1.32 -13.49
N ILE A 207 33.21 1.34 -14.03
CA ILE A 207 33.67 2.38 -14.95
C ILE A 207 32.92 2.38 -16.29
N PHE A 208 32.32 1.26 -16.69
CA PHE A 208 31.54 1.16 -17.94
C PHE A 208 30.14 1.74 -17.79
N LEU A 209 29.61 1.91 -16.57
CA LEU A 209 28.28 2.50 -16.37
C LEU A 209 28.11 3.86 -17.06
N PRO A 210 28.99 4.87 -16.85
CA PRO A 210 28.88 6.14 -17.57
C PRO A 210 29.07 5.99 -19.08
N VAL A 211 29.87 5.03 -19.55
CA VAL A 211 30.07 4.76 -20.98
C VAL A 211 28.77 4.26 -21.61
N PHE A 212 28.12 3.27 -20.99
CA PHE A 212 26.84 2.75 -21.45
C PHE A 212 25.74 3.81 -21.38
N ALA A 213 25.69 4.61 -20.32
CA ALA A 213 24.74 5.70 -20.18
C ALA A 213 24.91 6.77 -21.28
N ALA A 214 26.16 7.19 -21.55
CA ALA A 214 26.46 8.16 -22.59
C ALA A 214 26.20 7.61 -24.00
N ALA A 215 26.58 6.36 -24.27
CA ALA A 215 26.30 5.69 -25.54
C ALA A 215 24.79 5.53 -25.78
N GLY A 216 24.04 5.17 -24.73
CA GLY A 216 22.59 5.11 -24.76
C GLY A 216 21.96 6.48 -25.05
N ALA A 217 22.40 7.52 -24.34
CA ALA A 217 21.92 8.88 -24.53
C ALA A 217 22.18 9.38 -25.96
N LEU A 218 23.39 9.16 -26.49
CA LEU A 218 23.73 9.50 -27.87
C LEU A 218 22.89 8.72 -28.88
N GLY A 219 22.70 7.41 -28.67
CA GLY A 219 21.87 6.58 -29.54
C GLY A 219 20.41 7.03 -29.57
N GLY A 220 19.84 7.33 -28.41
CA GLY A 220 18.47 7.86 -28.31
C GLY A 220 18.31 9.24 -28.92
N TRP A 221 19.30 10.13 -28.74
CA TRP A 221 19.34 11.44 -29.40
C TRP A 221 19.39 11.31 -30.94
N LEU A 222 20.28 10.45 -31.45
CA LEU A 222 20.42 10.20 -32.90
C LEU A 222 19.12 9.64 -33.48
N PHE A 223 18.44 8.74 -32.77
CA PHE A 223 17.15 8.20 -33.18
C PHE A 223 16.09 9.30 -33.29
N GLN A 224 15.95 10.14 -32.27
CA GLN A 224 14.99 11.25 -32.30
C GLN A 224 15.32 12.26 -33.41
N LYS A 225 16.59 12.63 -33.58
CA LYS A 225 17.03 13.48 -34.69
C LYS A 225 16.75 12.86 -36.05
N GLY A 226 16.89 11.54 -36.19
CA GLY A 226 16.51 10.81 -37.39
C GLY A 226 15.01 10.94 -37.70
N LEU A 227 14.14 10.81 -36.70
CA LEU A 227 12.69 11.02 -36.86
C LEU A 227 12.36 12.47 -37.26
N GLN A 228 13.02 13.45 -36.65
CA GLN A 228 12.87 14.87 -36.97
C GLN A 228 13.25 15.18 -38.42
N VAL A 229 14.43 14.72 -38.85
CA VAL A 229 14.92 14.92 -40.23
C VAL A 229 14.04 14.21 -41.25
N ALA A 230 13.48 13.05 -40.89
CA ALA A 230 12.55 12.31 -41.75
C ALA A 230 11.12 12.89 -41.77
N GLY A 231 10.80 13.89 -40.94
CA GLY A 231 9.44 14.42 -40.79
C GLY A 231 8.45 13.42 -40.19
N LEU A 232 8.93 12.40 -39.48
CA LEU A 232 8.13 11.31 -38.91
C LEU A 232 7.82 11.49 -37.42
N GLU A 233 8.45 12.46 -36.74
CA GLU A 233 8.32 12.64 -35.29
C GLU A 233 6.86 12.85 -34.84
N GLN A 234 6.13 13.78 -35.48
CA GLN A 234 4.74 14.05 -35.11
C GLN A 234 3.83 12.83 -35.37
N GLY A 235 4.01 12.14 -36.49
CA GLY A 235 3.26 10.91 -36.80
C GLY A 235 3.54 9.82 -35.78
N PHE A 236 4.80 9.62 -35.42
CA PHE A 236 5.22 8.65 -34.42
C PHE A 236 4.67 8.98 -33.02
N ALA A 237 4.74 10.25 -32.60
CA ALA A 237 4.17 10.70 -31.34
C ALA A 237 2.66 10.47 -31.30
N SER A 238 1.93 10.91 -32.34
CA SER A 238 0.47 10.75 -32.42
C SER A 238 0.01 9.29 -32.40
N ALA A 239 0.83 8.36 -32.90
CA ALA A 239 0.53 6.92 -32.86
C ALA A 239 0.69 6.32 -31.44
N LEU A 240 1.39 6.99 -30.53
CA LEU A 240 1.69 6.51 -29.18
C LEU A 240 0.96 7.29 -28.08
N THR A 241 0.37 8.44 -28.42
CA THR A 241 -0.27 9.33 -27.46
C THR A 241 -1.77 9.44 -27.68
N TYR A 242 -2.55 9.55 -26.61
CA TYR A 242 -3.95 9.97 -26.66
C TYR A 242 -4.28 10.94 -25.51
N PRO A 243 -5.22 11.88 -25.71
CA PRO A 243 -5.60 12.83 -24.66
C PRO A 243 -6.37 12.12 -23.53
N LEU A 244 -6.03 12.46 -22.28
CA LEU A 244 -6.75 12.07 -21.08
C LEU A 244 -7.81 13.14 -20.78
N GLY A 245 -9.01 12.94 -21.32
CA GLY A 245 -10.13 13.86 -21.17
C GLY A 245 -11.02 13.83 -22.41
N ASP A 246 -12.12 14.58 -22.37
CA ASP A 246 -12.97 14.78 -23.54
C ASP A 246 -12.44 16.00 -24.34
N PRO A 247 -11.83 15.80 -25.53
CA PRO A 247 -11.36 16.90 -26.37
C PRO A 247 -12.51 17.74 -26.95
N HIS A 248 -13.76 17.28 -26.85
CA HIS A 248 -14.95 18.04 -27.22
C HIS A 248 -15.56 18.82 -26.06
N ALA A 249 -15.01 18.68 -24.84
CA ALA A 249 -15.49 19.45 -23.70
C ALA A 249 -15.31 20.95 -23.95
N ILE A 250 -16.40 21.70 -23.78
CA ILE A 250 -16.42 23.15 -23.97
C ILE A 250 -15.93 23.83 -22.68
N ASN A 251 -14.89 24.64 -22.82
CA ASN A 251 -14.39 25.49 -21.76
C ASN A 251 -15.46 26.56 -21.43
N PRO A 252 -15.98 26.60 -20.19
CA PRO A 252 -17.04 27.53 -19.81
C PRO A 252 -16.61 29.01 -19.86
N ASP A 253 -15.30 29.30 -19.74
CA ASP A 253 -14.78 30.67 -19.75
C ASP A 253 -14.61 31.23 -21.17
N THR A 254 -14.34 30.36 -22.14
CA THR A 254 -14.07 30.78 -23.54
C THR A 254 -15.18 30.41 -24.51
N GLY A 255 -16.08 29.49 -24.13
CA GLY A 255 -17.11 28.95 -25.02
C GLY A 255 -16.58 28.09 -26.16
N GLN A 256 -15.28 27.76 -26.16
CA GLN A 256 -14.61 26.92 -27.15
C GLN A 256 -14.17 25.59 -26.53
N ALA A 257 -13.94 24.57 -27.36
CA ALA A 257 -13.39 23.30 -26.88
C ALA A 257 -11.99 23.51 -26.25
N PHE A 258 -11.65 22.73 -25.23
CA PHE A 258 -10.29 22.75 -24.69
C PHE A 258 -9.27 22.38 -25.77
N SER A 259 -8.19 23.15 -25.88
CA SER A 259 -7.06 22.78 -26.75
C SER A 259 -6.51 21.41 -26.32
N ALA A 260 -6.18 20.56 -27.29
CA ALA A 260 -5.55 19.26 -27.02
C ALA A 260 -4.22 19.40 -26.26
N GLU A 261 -3.52 20.52 -26.44
CA GLU A 261 -2.29 20.86 -25.72
C GLU A 261 -2.52 21.12 -24.22
N ASN A 262 -3.77 21.44 -23.83
CA ASN A 262 -4.15 21.63 -22.43
C ASN A 262 -4.60 20.32 -21.75
N LEU A 263 -4.66 19.21 -22.50
CA LEU A 263 -5.03 17.90 -21.98
C LEU A 263 -3.77 17.09 -21.65
N LEU A 264 -3.80 16.40 -20.52
CA LEU A 264 -2.79 15.40 -20.18
C LEU A 264 -2.82 14.28 -21.21
N ASN A 265 -1.74 13.51 -21.34
CA ASN A 265 -1.72 12.32 -22.18
C ASN A 265 -1.28 11.07 -21.39
N ASN A 266 -1.22 9.93 -22.06
CA ASN A 266 -0.88 8.64 -21.47
C ASN A 266 0.61 8.45 -21.12
N TRP A 267 1.48 9.42 -21.39
CA TRP A 267 2.90 9.44 -21.03
C TRP A 267 3.18 10.42 -19.88
N PRO A 268 4.36 10.35 -19.24
CA PRO A 268 4.74 11.33 -18.22
C PRO A 268 4.69 12.77 -18.77
N GLN A 269 4.25 13.72 -17.94
CA GLN A 269 3.98 15.10 -18.35
C GLN A 269 5.19 15.78 -19.02
N TRP A 270 6.41 15.52 -18.53
CA TRP A 270 7.63 16.06 -19.13
C TRP A 270 7.86 15.68 -20.60
N PHE A 271 7.21 14.64 -21.14
CA PHE A 271 7.25 14.34 -22.58
C PHE A 271 6.61 15.47 -23.40
N GLY A 272 5.53 16.06 -22.87
CA GLY A 272 4.87 17.22 -23.47
C GLY A 272 5.62 18.53 -23.19
N ASP A 273 6.13 18.69 -21.98
CA ASP A 273 6.82 19.93 -21.58
C ASP A 273 8.21 20.08 -22.24
N PHE A 274 8.91 18.97 -22.48
CA PHE A 274 10.29 18.94 -22.99
C PHE A 274 10.48 17.92 -24.15
N PRO A 275 9.75 18.07 -25.27
CA PRO A 275 9.71 17.06 -26.33
C PRO A 275 11.09 16.79 -26.96
N ASP A 276 11.95 17.81 -27.07
CA ASP A 276 13.32 17.67 -27.62
C ASP A 276 14.26 16.81 -26.76
N HIS A 277 13.86 16.47 -25.52
CA HIS A 277 14.70 15.72 -24.59
C HIS A 277 14.32 14.23 -24.46
N ILE A 278 13.21 13.79 -25.06
CA ILE A 278 12.70 12.42 -24.91
C ILE A 278 13.74 11.38 -25.33
N GLY A 279 14.33 11.54 -26.52
CA GLY A 279 15.23 10.55 -27.12
C GLY A 279 16.46 10.27 -26.26
N TRP A 280 17.19 11.30 -25.86
CA TRP A 280 18.43 11.11 -25.10
C TRP A 280 18.17 10.67 -23.65
N VAL A 281 17.06 11.10 -23.02
CA VAL A 281 16.68 10.65 -21.66
C VAL A 281 16.33 9.17 -21.66
N LEU A 282 15.46 8.72 -22.58
CA LEU A 282 15.12 7.30 -22.70
C LEU A 282 16.34 6.46 -23.10
N GLY A 283 17.17 6.98 -24.00
CA GLY A 283 18.44 6.37 -24.38
C GLY A 283 19.38 6.21 -23.18
N LEU A 284 19.50 7.22 -22.32
CA LEU A 284 20.31 7.17 -21.10
C LEU A 284 19.83 6.06 -20.16
N PHE A 285 18.52 5.99 -19.90
CA PHE A 285 17.95 4.93 -19.05
C PHE A 285 18.18 3.55 -19.67
N PHE A 286 17.98 3.41 -20.98
CA PHE A 286 18.25 2.16 -21.69
C PHE A 286 19.72 1.74 -21.59
N GLY A 287 20.66 2.68 -21.73
CA GLY A 287 22.09 2.45 -21.54
C GLY A 287 22.41 1.94 -20.12
N ILE A 288 21.85 2.57 -19.09
CA ILE A 288 22.00 2.13 -17.69
C ILE A 288 21.44 0.71 -17.52
N VAL A 289 20.26 0.42 -18.08
CA VAL A 289 19.66 -0.93 -18.03
C VAL A 289 20.57 -1.94 -18.71
N LEU A 290 21.09 -1.65 -19.91
CA LEU A 290 22.01 -2.55 -20.62
C LEU A 290 23.26 -2.85 -19.78
N TYR A 291 23.84 -1.85 -19.12
CA TYR A 291 24.95 -2.08 -18.21
C TYR A 291 24.59 -3.10 -17.12
N PHE A 292 23.44 -2.94 -16.46
CA PHE A 292 23.02 -3.89 -15.41
C PHE A 292 22.59 -5.25 -15.95
N VAL A 293 22.13 -5.35 -17.20
CA VAL A 293 21.88 -6.64 -17.86
C VAL A 293 23.17 -7.41 -18.07
N PHE A 294 24.25 -6.74 -18.50
CA PHE A 294 25.53 -7.41 -18.76
C PHE A 294 26.37 -7.65 -17.50
N PHE A 295 26.39 -6.67 -16.58
CA PHE A 295 27.32 -6.67 -15.44
C PHE A 295 26.62 -6.82 -14.07
N GLY A 296 25.32 -6.58 -13.99
CA GLY A 296 24.56 -6.66 -12.75
C GLY A 296 24.48 -8.10 -12.24
N ARG A 297 24.57 -8.26 -10.91
CA ARG A 297 24.47 -9.59 -10.27
C ARG A 297 23.29 -9.67 -9.31
N PHE A 298 22.93 -8.55 -8.68
CA PHE A 298 21.79 -8.41 -7.77
C PHE A 298 21.71 -9.56 -6.73
N ARG A 299 22.83 -9.76 -6.02
CA ARG A 299 23.02 -10.78 -4.97
C ARG A 299 22.14 -10.50 -3.74
N SER A 300 22.15 -11.41 -2.75
CA SER A 300 21.47 -11.23 -1.45
C SER A 300 19.96 -10.97 -1.56
N SER A 301 19.29 -11.72 -2.43
CA SER A 301 17.86 -11.55 -2.71
C SER A 301 17.45 -10.17 -3.26
N ALA A 302 18.40 -9.28 -3.60
CA ALA A 302 18.09 -7.99 -4.24
C ALA A 302 17.34 -8.17 -5.57
N SER A 303 17.61 -9.27 -6.27
CA SER A 303 16.88 -9.65 -7.48
C SER A 303 15.36 -9.74 -7.28
N LEU A 304 14.83 -10.08 -6.08
CA LEU A 304 13.39 -10.05 -5.83
C LEU A 304 12.82 -8.64 -6.08
N PHE A 305 13.45 -7.62 -5.50
CA PHE A 305 13.00 -6.24 -5.64
C PHE A 305 13.18 -5.73 -7.08
N VAL A 306 14.21 -6.18 -7.80
CA VAL A 306 14.37 -5.87 -9.23
C VAL A 306 13.19 -6.43 -10.03
N TYR A 307 12.81 -7.69 -9.81
CA TYR A 307 11.65 -8.29 -10.47
C TYR A 307 10.35 -7.55 -10.15
N MET A 308 10.17 -7.12 -8.90
CA MET A 308 9.00 -6.36 -8.47
C MET A 308 8.95 -4.96 -9.11
N ALA A 309 10.04 -4.20 -9.06
CA ALA A 309 10.09 -2.83 -9.57
C ALA A 309 10.06 -2.78 -11.11
N CYS A 310 10.79 -3.67 -11.78
CA CYS A 310 10.66 -3.82 -13.24
C CYS A 310 9.27 -4.31 -13.63
N GLY A 311 8.70 -5.26 -12.87
CA GLY A 311 7.34 -5.74 -13.08
C GLY A 311 6.32 -4.60 -13.01
N TRP A 312 6.44 -3.73 -12.00
CA TRP A 312 5.61 -2.52 -11.85
C TRP A 312 5.67 -1.65 -13.11
N LEU A 313 6.89 -1.27 -13.56
CA LEU A 313 7.08 -0.37 -14.70
C LEU A 313 6.61 -0.98 -16.01
N ILE A 314 6.93 -2.26 -16.26
CA ILE A 314 6.52 -2.97 -17.48
C ILE A 314 5.00 -3.09 -17.53
N SER A 315 4.37 -3.49 -16.43
CA SER A 315 2.90 -3.62 -16.39
C SER A 315 2.22 -2.27 -16.59
N PHE A 316 2.73 -1.20 -15.96
CA PHE A 316 2.21 0.15 -16.14
C PHE A 316 2.29 0.62 -17.59
N LEU A 317 3.42 0.37 -18.27
CA LEU A 317 3.56 0.64 -19.70
C LEU A 317 2.61 -0.21 -20.55
N VAL A 318 2.47 -1.51 -20.25
CA VAL A 318 1.62 -2.41 -21.05
C VAL A 318 0.16 -2.01 -20.95
N PHE A 319 -0.38 -1.77 -19.75
CA PHE A 319 -1.83 -1.61 -19.56
C PHE A 319 -2.31 -0.16 -19.76
N PRO A 320 -2.12 0.79 -18.82
CA PRO A 320 -2.57 2.17 -19.02
C PRO A 320 -2.03 2.87 -20.27
N VAL A 321 -0.81 2.55 -20.71
CA VAL A 321 -0.12 3.33 -21.76
C VAL A 321 -0.35 2.73 -23.15
N PHE A 322 0.14 1.51 -23.40
CA PHE A 322 0.07 0.90 -24.72
C PHE A 322 -1.29 0.27 -25.02
N LEU A 323 -1.81 -0.59 -24.15
CA LEU A 323 -3.15 -1.15 -24.35
C LEU A 323 -4.23 -0.08 -24.22
N GLY A 324 -3.98 1.01 -23.49
CA GLY A 324 -4.86 2.17 -23.43
C GLY A 324 -5.20 2.76 -24.80
N LEU A 325 -4.29 2.68 -25.77
CA LEU A 325 -4.51 3.12 -27.16
C LEU A 325 -5.63 2.34 -27.88
N LEU A 326 -5.95 1.12 -27.43
CA LEU A 326 -7.04 0.32 -27.98
C LEU A 326 -8.42 0.71 -27.43
N PHE A 327 -8.46 1.57 -26.40
CA PHE A 327 -9.66 1.96 -25.67
C PHE A 327 -9.82 3.49 -25.60
N THR A 328 -9.25 4.24 -26.53
CA THR A 328 -9.31 5.72 -26.54
C THR A 328 -10.73 6.26 -26.52
N ASP A 329 -11.65 5.60 -27.22
CA ASP A 329 -13.08 5.94 -27.27
C ASP A 329 -13.78 5.81 -25.90
N TYR A 330 -13.15 5.10 -24.96
CA TYR A 330 -13.62 4.88 -23.59
C TYR A 330 -12.73 5.58 -22.54
N GLY A 331 -11.83 6.48 -22.95
CA GLY A 331 -10.90 7.18 -22.05
C GLY A 331 -9.64 6.38 -21.69
N GLY A 332 -9.38 5.28 -22.40
CA GLY A 332 -8.25 4.39 -22.21
C GLY A 332 -8.52 3.21 -21.27
N LEU A 333 -7.51 2.35 -21.07
CA LEU A 333 -7.59 1.21 -20.16
C LEU A 333 -7.27 1.67 -18.73
N ARG A 334 -8.26 2.28 -18.08
CA ARG A 334 -8.16 2.87 -16.74
C ARG A 334 -9.11 2.15 -15.79
N LEU A 335 -8.74 2.03 -14.51
CA LEU A 335 -9.60 1.43 -13.46
C LEU A 335 -10.28 2.48 -12.58
N THR A 336 -9.57 3.57 -12.30
CA THR A 336 -9.96 4.57 -11.28
C THR A 336 -9.78 6.03 -11.72
N PRO A 337 -10.02 6.43 -12.99
CA PRO A 337 -9.80 7.80 -13.41
C PRO A 337 -10.66 8.80 -12.59
N PRO A 338 -10.16 10.02 -12.24
CA PRO A 338 -8.84 10.58 -12.54
C PRO A 338 -7.74 10.20 -11.52
N ARG A 339 -8.02 9.27 -10.59
CA ARG A 339 -7.07 8.80 -9.57
C ARG A 339 -6.06 7.81 -10.16
N SER A 340 -4.99 7.60 -9.40
CA SER A 340 -3.90 6.65 -9.68
C SER A 340 -4.35 5.31 -10.25
N ASP A 341 -3.70 4.89 -11.34
CA ASP A 341 -3.81 3.54 -11.93
C ASP A 341 -2.74 2.56 -11.41
N ASP A 342 -2.36 2.72 -10.15
CA ASP A 342 -1.40 1.82 -9.45
C ASP A 342 -1.83 0.35 -9.45
N TRP A 343 -3.10 0.02 -9.73
CA TRP A 343 -3.53 -1.36 -9.94
C TRP A 343 -2.65 -2.09 -10.96
N SER A 344 -2.24 -1.40 -12.03
CA SER A 344 -1.42 -1.98 -13.08
C SER A 344 0.02 -2.20 -12.59
N GLY A 345 0.55 -1.24 -11.85
CA GLY A 345 1.85 -1.37 -11.22
C GLY A 345 1.88 -2.54 -10.21
N ILE A 346 0.87 -2.66 -9.35
CA ILE A 346 0.78 -3.75 -8.37
C ILE A 346 0.53 -5.10 -9.03
N LEU A 347 -0.21 -5.17 -10.14
CA LEU A 347 -0.27 -6.38 -10.98
C LEU A 347 1.14 -6.80 -11.43
N GLY A 348 1.93 -5.84 -11.89
CA GLY A 348 3.32 -6.03 -12.27
C GLY A 348 4.19 -6.54 -11.11
N VAL A 349 4.04 -5.96 -9.92
CA VAL A 349 4.72 -6.41 -8.69
C VAL A 349 4.34 -7.85 -8.35
N PHE A 350 3.05 -8.19 -8.41
CA PHE A 350 2.53 -9.53 -8.16
C PHE A 350 3.11 -10.55 -9.15
N VAL A 351 3.10 -10.24 -10.44
CA VAL A 351 3.66 -11.11 -11.49
C VAL A 351 5.18 -11.26 -11.32
N GLY A 352 5.90 -10.16 -11.12
CA GLY A 352 7.35 -10.17 -10.91
C GLY A 352 7.76 -11.01 -9.69
N MET A 353 7.09 -10.81 -8.56
CA MET A 353 7.28 -11.61 -7.35
C MET A 353 6.93 -13.09 -7.58
N SER A 354 5.84 -13.37 -8.28
CA SER A 354 5.42 -14.75 -8.60
C SER A 354 6.44 -15.49 -9.46
N ILE A 355 6.98 -14.82 -10.49
CA ILE A 355 8.05 -15.37 -11.34
C ILE A 355 9.31 -15.62 -10.49
N TRP A 356 9.72 -14.65 -9.68
CA TRP A 356 10.92 -14.79 -8.86
C TRP A 356 10.79 -15.91 -7.83
N THR A 357 9.67 -15.98 -7.11
CA THR A 357 9.42 -17.03 -6.11
C THR A 357 9.37 -18.41 -6.75
N TYR A 358 8.77 -18.55 -7.93
CA TYR A 358 8.77 -19.79 -8.68
C TYR A 358 10.19 -20.23 -9.06
N ARG A 359 11.01 -19.33 -9.60
CA ARG A 359 12.39 -19.59 -10.04
C ARG A 359 13.34 -19.90 -8.89
N ASN A 360 13.06 -19.38 -7.69
CA ASN A 360 13.93 -19.54 -6.52
C ASN A 360 13.45 -20.64 -5.55
N GLY A 361 12.52 -21.52 -5.95
CA GLY A 361 12.06 -22.63 -5.12
C GLY A 361 11.11 -22.23 -3.97
N LEU A 362 10.53 -21.03 -4.04
CA LEU A 362 9.58 -20.49 -3.04
C LEU A 362 8.13 -20.54 -3.54
N LYS A 363 7.79 -21.56 -4.34
CA LYS A 363 6.42 -21.80 -4.85
C LYS A 363 5.31 -21.75 -3.77
N PRO A 364 5.54 -22.18 -2.51
CA PRO A 364 4.51 -22.05 -1.48
C PRO A 364 4.12 -20.58 -1.18
N VAL A 365 5.05 -19.62 -1.37
CA VAL A 365 4.75 -18.18 -1.25
C VAL A 365 3.76 -17.74 -2.33
N THR A 366 3.98 -18.17 -3.58
CA THR A 366 3.06 -17.89 -4.69
C THR A 366 1.69 -18.53 -4.47
N LEU A 367 1.65 -19.75 -3.92
CA LEU A 367 0.38 -20.40 -3.56
C LEU A 367 -0.38 -19.59 -2.50
N ALA A 368 0.31 -19.18 -1.43
CA ALA A 368 -0.29 -18.34 -0.39
C ALA A 368 -0.83 -17.03 -0.96
N SER A 369 -0.05 -16.39 -1.84
CA SER A 369 -0.44 -15.18 -2.56
C SER A 369 -1.72 -15.36 -3.38
N VAL A 370 -1.80 -16.40 -4.22
CA VAL A 370 -2.99 -16.64 -5.06
C VAL A 370 -4.22 -16.98 -4.22
N VAL A 371 -4.08 -17.85 -3.21
CA VAL A 371 -5.20 -18.20 -2.32
C VAL A 371 -5.69 -16.98 -1.54
N GLY A 372 -4.75 -16.22 -0.97
CA GLY A 372 -5.06 -14.99 -0.25
C GLY A 372 -5.74 -13.96 -1.15
N GLY A 373 -5.24 -13.80 -2.38
CA GLY A 373 -5.81 -12.92 -3.40
C GLY A 373 -7.27 -13.26 -3.69
N PHE A 374 -7.59 -14.52 -4.03
CA PHE A 374 -8.99 -14.86 -4.35
C PHE A 374 -9.94 -14.67 -3.16
N ILE A 375 -9.48 -14.92 -1.93
CA ILE A 375 -10.28 -14.63 -0.72
C ILE A 375 -10.46 -13.12 -0.55
N GLY A 376 -9.41 -12.33 -0.74
CA GLY A 376 -9.47 -10.87 -0.67
C GLY A 376 -10.36 -10.25 -1.75
N GLY A 377 -10.31 -10.75 -2.98
CA GLY A 377 -11.19 -10.29 -4.06
C GLY A 377 -12.66 -10.60 -3.79
N ALA A 378 -12.95 -11.84 -3.38
CA ALA A 378 -14.29 -12.23 -2.96
C ALA A 378 -14.77 -11.40 -1.75
N GLY A 379 -13.86 -11.11 -0.81
CA GLY A 379 -14.13 -10.26 0.34
C GLY A 379 -14.47 -8.82 -0.04
N PHE A 380 -13.68 -8.18 -0.90
CA PHE A 380 -13.90 -6.77 -1.20
C PHE A 380 -15.21 -6.55 -1.97
N SER A 381 -15.38 -7.31 -3.06
CA SER A 381 -16.61 -7.26 -3.85
C SER A 381 -17.82 -7.74 -3.05
N GLY A 382 -17.66 -8.77 -2.21
CA GLY A 382 -18.74 -9.35 -1.41
C GLY A 382 -19.19 -8.45 -0.26
N ILE A 383 -18.29 -7.72 0.39
CA ILE A 383 -18.65 -6.76 1.44
C ILE A 383 -19.29 -5.51 0.83
N ALA A 384 -18.87 -5.08 -0.37
CA ALA A 384 -19.58 -4.04 -1.11
C ALA A 384 -21.00 -4.49 -1.49
N TRP A 385 -21.17 -5.73 -1.96
CA TRP A 385 -22.48 -6.33 -2.21
C TRP A 385 -23.34 -6.41 -0.94
N LEU A 386 -22.78 -6.87 0.18
CA LEU A 386 -23.49 -6.95 1.46
C LEU A 386 -23.93 -5.56 1.93
N LYS A 387 -23.07 -4.54 1.81
CA LYS A 387 -23.44 -3.15 2.08
C LYS A 387 -24.64 -2.73 1.23
N LEU A 388 -24.64 -3.02 -0.07
CA LEU A 388 -25.77 -2.64 -0.96
C LEU A 388 -27.08 -3.27 -0.48
N MET A 389 -27.06 -4.54 -0.07
CA MET A 389 -28.23 -5.21 0.52
C MET A 389 -28.68 -4.55 1.81
N MET A 390 -27.74 -4.19 2.68
CA MET A 390 -28.04 -3.54 3.95
C MET A 390 -28.54 -2.10 3.76
N VAL A 391 -28.12 -1.40 2.71
CA VAL A 391 -28.50 0.00 2.41
C VAL A 391 -29.78 0.07 1.55
N ALA A 392 -30.25 -1.03 0.96
CA ALA A 392 -31.47 -1.03 0.15
C ALA A 392 -32.72 -0.51 0.92
N PRO A 393 -32.96 -0.88 2.19
CA PRO A 393 -34.06 -0.31 2.96
C PRO A 393 -33.88 1.19 3.21
N GLY A 394 -34.82 1.99 2.73
CA GLY A 394 -34.75 3.45 2.79
C GLY A 394 -33.89 4.15 1.74
N ASN A 395 -33.42 3.44 0.70
CA ASN A 395 -32.63 4.06 -0.37
C ASN A 395 -33.44 5.12 -1.14
N SER A 396 -33.04 6.38 -1.07
CA SER A 396 -33.80 7.49 -1.64
C SER A 396 -33.99 7.38 -3.16
N HIS A 397 -32.94 7.03 -3.90
CA HIS A 397 -33.00 6.91 -5.36
C HIS A 397 -33.97 5.83 -5.81
N MET A 398 -33.95 4.67 -5.14
CA MET A 398 -34.85 3.56 -5.45
C MET A 398 -36.31 3.94 -5.21
N TYR A 399 -36.64 4.48 -4.03
CA TYR A 399 -38.03 4.83 -3.71
C TYR A 399 -38.55 6.05 -4.50
N GLN A 400 -37.66 6.99 -4.86
CA GLN A 400 -38.00 8.09 -5.76
C GLN A 400 -38.32 7.57 -7.16
N SER A 401 -37.49 6.70 -7.73
CA SER A 401 -37.76 6.06 -9.03
C SER A 401 -39.06 5.24 -9.00
N MET A 402 -39.34 4.48 -7.94
CA MET A 402 -40.61 3.76 -7.81
C MET A 402 -41.82 4.70 -7.73
N ALA A 403 -41.66 5.90 -7.18
CA ALA A 403 -42.71 6.91 -7.16
C ALA A 403 -42.92 7.56 -8.54
N GLU A 404 -41.83 7.85 -9.26
CA GLU A 404 -41.86 8.36 -10.63
C GLU A 404 -42.51 7.36 -11.60
N ASP A 405 -42.25 6.07 -11.43
CA ASP A 405 -42.83 4.98 -12.22
C ASP A 405 -44.27 4.59 -11.80
N GLY A 406 -44.81 5.24 -10.76
CA GLY A 406 -46.15 4.99 -10.24
C GLY A 406 -46.32 3.67 -9.47
N ALA A 407 -45.24 2.94 -9.19
CA ALA A 407 -45.25 1.72 -8.39
C ALA A 407 -45.50 2.00 -6.89
N LEU A 408 -45.26 3.24 -6.45
CA LEU A 408 -45.50 3.72 -5.08
C LEU A 408 -46.02 5.17 -5.14
N SER A 409 -46.83 5.60 -4.17
CA SER A 409 -47.17 7.03 -4.07
C SER A 409 -45.99 7.84 -3.54
N THR A 410 -45.87 9.11 -3.94
CA THR A 410 -44.82 10.03 -3.46
C THR A 410 -44.81 10.13 -1.93
N ASP A 411 -45.98 10.20 -1.30
CA ASP A 411 -46.10 10.26 0.16
C ASP A 411 -45.60 8.97 0.84
N ALA A 412 -45.92 7.80 0.27
CA ALA A 412 -45.44 6.53 0.80
C ALA A 412 -43.92 6.38 0.62
N ALA A 413 -43.37 6.81 -0.52
CA ALA A 413 -41.93 6.85 -0.75
C ALA A 413 -41.23 7.74 0.29
N GLN A 414 -41.73 8.96 0.48
CA GLN A 414 -41.17 9.91 1.44
C GLN A 414 -41.28 9.42 2.89
N ALA A 415 -42.38 8.76 3.25
CA ALA A 415 -42.56 8.15 4.57
C ALA A 415 -41.54 7.04 4.84
N ILE A 416 -41.26 6.18 3.84
CA ILE A 416 -40.23 5.13 3.96
C ILE A 416 -38.84 5.75 4.09
N ILE A 417 -38.48 6.68 3.20
CA ILE A 417 -37.17 7.35 3.24
C ILE A 417 -36.94 8.01 4.61
N THR A 418 -37.95 8.73 5.11
CA THR A 418 -37.87 9.41 6.41
C THR A 418 -37.71 8.41 7.56
N LYS A 419 -38.48 7.31 7.54
CA LYS A 419 -38.41 6.25 8.57
C LYS A 419 -37.02 5.60 8.65
N TRP A 420 -36.33 5.46 7.52
CA TRP A 420 -35.01 4.84 7.43
C TRP A 420 -33.84 5.84 7.42
N SER A 421 -34.10 7.14 7.56
CA SER A 421 -33.08 8.20 7.50
C SER A 421 -31.90 7.98 8.46
N HIS A 422 -32.18 7.54 9.69
CA HIS A 422 -31.13 7.24 10.68
C HIS A 422 -30.26 6.05 10.28
N TRP A 423 -30.84 5.03 9.64
CA TRP A 423 -30.11 3.87 9.13
C TRP A 423 -29.23 4.24 7.92
N GLN A 424 -29.76 5.06 7.02
CA GLN A 424 -29.03 5.60 5.87
C GLN A 424 -27.86 6.50 6.32
N GLY A 425 -28.03 7.25 7.41
CA GLY A 425 -27.01 8.12 8.00
C GLY A 425 -25.90 7.42 8.80
N GLN A 426 -25.89 6.08 8.88
CA GLN A 426 -24.81 5.35 9.56
C GLN A 426 -23.48 5.45 8.80
N ASN A 427 -22.37 5.24 9.50
CA ASN A 427 -21.04 5.26 8.88
C ASN A 427 -20.75 3.96 8.09
N TRP A 428 -21.37 3.83 6.92
CA TRP A 428 -21.21 2.69 6.01
C TRP A 428 -19.79 2.50 5.50
N HIS A 429 -18.99 3.58 5.46
CA HIS A 429 -17.58 3.47 5.09
C HIS A 429 -16.80 2.69 6.15
N SER A 430 -17.00 2.98 7.44
CA SER A 430 -16.39 2.24 8.54
C SER A 430 -16.81 0.77 8.58
N PHE A 431 -18.09 0.49 8.28
CA PHE A 431 -18.56 -0.90 8.12
C PHE A 431 -17.79 -1.64 7.01
N LEU A 432 -17.65 -1.03 5.82
CA LEU A 432 -16.88 -1.62 4.73
C LEU A 432 -15.43 -1.89 5.14
N GLU A 433 -14.75 -0.92 5.75
CA GLU A 433 -13.34 -1.06 6.13
C GLU A 433 -13.16 -2.19 7.16
N GLN A 434 -13.96 -2.24 8.23
CA GLN A 434 -13.81 -3.26 9.28
C GLN A 434 -14.21 -4.66 8.79
N SER A 435 -15.32 -4.78 8.06
CA SER A 435 -15.78 -6.07 7.53
C SER A 435 -14.86 -6.61 6.43
N TYR A 436 -14.34 -5.74 5.57
CA TYR A 436 -13.34 -6.16 4.59
C TYR A 436 -12.02 -6.57 5.26
N GLY A 437 -11.58 -5.81 6.28
CA GLY A 437 -10.47 -6.19 7.14
C GLY A 437 -10.65 -7.58 7.78
N PHE A 438 -11.86 -7.90 8.23
CA PHE A 438 -12.15 -9.24 8.76
C PHE A 438 -11.91 -10.35 7.72
N VAL A 439 -12.42 -10.18 6.50
CA VAL A 439 -12.22 -11.15 5.40
C VAL A 439 -10.75 -11.24 4.98
N ASN A 440 -10.04 -10.12 4.93
CA ASN A 440 -8.61 -10.09 4.68
C ASN A 440 -7.83 -10.86 5.76
N GLY A 441 -8.24 -10.80 7.02
CA GLY A 441 -7.63 -11.62 8.08
C GLY A 441 -7.94 -13.11 7.91
N LEU A 442 -9.14 -13.47 7.41
CA LEU A 442 -9.41 -14.85 6.98
C LEU A 442 -8.49 -15.28 5.84
N ALA A 443 -8.18 -14.40 4.89
CA ALA A 443 -7.24 -14.68 3.81
C ALA A 443 -5.85 -15.05 4.36
N VAL A 444 -5.35 -14.31 5.37
CA VAL A 444 -4.10 -14.62 6.08
C VAL A 444 -4.17 -15.96 6.78
N VAL A 445 -5.26 -16.22 7.54
CA VAL A 445 -5.46 -17.49 8.25
C VAL A 445 -5.45 -18.67 7.29
N VAL A 446 -6.18 -18.59 6.17
CA VAL A 446 -6.26 -19.69 5.20
C VAL A 446 -4.90 -19.88 4.52
N ALA A 447 -4.27 -18.81 4.04
CA ALA A 447 -2.97 -18.89 3.38
C ALA A 447 -1.90 -19.50 4.30
N LEU A 448 -1.74 -18.96 5.52
CA LEU A 448 -0.75 -19.47 6.47
C LEU A 448 -1.15 -20.83 7.06
N GLY A 449 -2.44 -21.12 7.28
CA GLY A 449 -2.90 -22.41 7.76
C GLY A 449 -2.61 -23.55 6.76
N LEU A 450 -2.74 -23.25 5.46
CA LEU A 450 -2.33 -24.16 4.40
C LEU A 450 -0.81 -24.42 4.43
N LEU A 451 -0.01 -23.36 4.62
CA LEU A 451 1.45 -23.47 4.71
C LEU A 451 1.92 -24.18 5.99
N ALA A 452 1.30 -23.89 7.14
CA ALA A 452 1.67 -24.44 8.45
C ALA A 452 1.61 -25.97 8.46
N SER A 453 0.68 -26.53 7.67
CA SER A 453 0.46 -27.97 7.54
C SER A 453 1.24 -28.63 6.41
N ARG A 454 1.94 -27.89 5.53
CA ARG A 454 2.52 -28.44 4.29
C ARG A 454 3.97 -28.08 4.05
N VAL A 455 4.46 -27.03 4.68
CA VAL A 455 5.85 -26.57 4.54
C VAL A 455 6.70 -27.22 5.63
N LYS A 456 7.89 -27.66 5.25
CA LYS A 456 8.90 -28.25 6.14
C LYS A 456 9.13 -27.39 7.39
N ILE A 457 9.34 -28.04 8.53
CA ILE A 457 9.74 -27.38 9.76
C ILE A 457 11.19 -26.92 9.62
N HIS A 458 11.46 -25.64 9.92
CA HIS A 458 12.83 -25.14 9.82
C HIS A 458 13.64 -25.57 11.05
N GLU A 459 14.82 -26.12 10.79
CA GLU A 459 15.84 -26.35 11.80
C GLU A 459 16.63 -25.04 11.99
N ASP A 460 16.20 -24.21 12.94
CA ASP A 460 16.90 -22.96 13.22
C ASP A 460 18.29 -23.23 13.84
N GLY A 461 19.34 -23.15 13.02
CA GLY A 461 20.74 -23.10 13.48
C GLY A 461 21.09 -21.79 14.20
N LYS A 462 22.36 -21.62 14.60
CA LYS A 462 22.83 -20.35 15.20
C LYS A 462 22.73 -19.22 14.16
N SER A 463 21.86 -18.23 14.41
CA SER A 463 21.71 -17.03 13.58
C SER A 463 23.04 -16.28 13.40
N THR A 464 23.49 -16.16 12.15
CA THR A 464 24.72 -15.45 11.75
C THR A 464 24.53 -13.92 11.67
N ARG A 465 23.30 -13.44 11.45
CA ARG A 465 22.97 -12.02 11.24
C ARG A 465 21.89 -11.52 12.22
N ARG A 466 22.14 -11.60 13.53
CA ARG A 466 21.15 -11.23 14.57
C ARG A 466 20.63 -9.79 14.49
N TRP A 467 21.38 -8.86 13.89
CA TRP A 467 20.97 -7.46 13.75
C TRP A 467 19.70 -7.30 12.91
N THR A 468 19.36 -8.23 12.01
CA THR A 468 18.16 -8.13 11.17
C THR A 468 16.87 -8.36 11.97
N GLU A 469 16.92 -9.10 13.08
CA GLU A 469 15.79 -9.19 14.01
C GLU A 469 15.50 -7.83 14.67
N ALA A 470 16.57 -7.14 15.08
CA ALA A 470 16.47 -5.80 15.63
C ALA A 470 15.98 -4.79 14.58
N ALA A 471 16.46 -4.90 13.33
CA ALA A 471 15.97 -4.08 12.23
C ALA A 471 14.49 -4.34 11.93
N ALA A 472 14.04 -5.60 11.92
CA ALA A 472 12.64 -5.96 11.75
C ALA A 472 11.76 -5.35 12.86
N ALA A 473 12.20 -5.48 14.12
CA ALA A 473 11.51 -4.87 15.26
C ALA A 473 11.49 -3.33 15.17
N PHE A 474 12.58 -2.70 14.73
CA PHE A 474 12.65 -1.25 14.53
C PHE A 474 11.68 -0.78 13.45
N ILE A 475 11.60 -1.48 12.31
CA ILE A 475 10.64 -1.18 11.25
C ILE A 475 9.22 -1.21 11.82
N VAL A 476 8.86 -2.26 12.54
CA VAL A 476 7.50 -2.48 13.04
C VAL A 476 7.13 -1.51 14.18
N LEU A 477 8.02 -1.29 15.15
CA LEU A 477 7.70 -0.54 16.37
C LEU A 477 8.00 0.95 16.27
N ILE A 478 8.92 1.36 15.39
CA ILE A 478 9.39 2.75 15.30
C ILE A 478 9.03 3.37 13.96
N VAL A 479 9.44 2.75 12.85
CA VAL A 479 9.21 3.35 11.52
C VAL A 479 7.73 3.39 11.20
N MET A 480 7.03 2.25 11.33
CA MET A 480 5.60 2.18 11.03
C MET A 480 4.74 3.04 11.94
N THR A 481 5.10 3.18 13.21
CA THR A 481 4.38 4.05 14.16
C THR A 481 4.58 5.50 13.79
N TYR A 482 5.82 5.93 13.52
CA TYR A 482 6.13 7.30 13.11
C TYR A 482 5.35 7.74 11.85
N VAL A 483 5.45 6.98 10.76
CA VAL A 483 4.87 7.38 9.45
C VAL A 483 3.34 7.47 9.46
N ASN A 484 2.67 6.93 10.49
CA ASN A 484 1.23 7.05 10.66
C ASN A 484 0.85 8.09 11.72
N ILE A 485 1.49 8.05 12.89
CA ILE A 485 1.12 8.93 14.02
C ILE A 485 1.46 10.39 13.73
N VAL A 486 2.50 10.65 12.93
CA VAL A 486 2.83 12.03 12.50
C VAL A 486 1.64 12.72 11.81
N LYS A 487 0.77 11.96 11.13
CA LYS A 487 -0.44 12.50 10.47
C LYS A 487 -1.46 13.06 11.47
N ASN A 488 -1.38 12.70 12.75
CA ASN A 488 -2.26 13.26 13.77
C ASN A 488 -2.00 14.76 13.96
N LEU A 489 -0.77 15.22 13.72
CA LEU A 489 -0.42 16.63 13.80
C LEU A 489 -1.27 17.48 12.86
N ASP A 490 -1.58 17.01 11.65
CA ASP A 490 -2.42 17.76 10.71
C ASP A 490 -3.82 17.98 11.28
N VAL A 491 -4.38 16.97 11.95
CA VAL A 491 -5.69 17.06 12.62
C VAL A 491 -5.61 17.96 13.85
N TRP A 492 -4.56 17.82 14.66
CA TRP A 492 -4.37 18.62 15.86
C TRP A 492 -4.18 20.10 15.54
N VAL A 493 -3.31 20.41 14.56
CA VAL A 493 -3.05 21.79 14.11
C VAL A 493 -4.31 22.43 13.51
N SER A 494 -5.14 21.66 12.80
CA SER A 494 -6.34 22.20 12.15
C SER A 494 -7.57 22.30 13.05
N GLN A 495 -7.73 21.42 14.04
CA GLN A 495 -8.96 21.30 14.84
C GLN A 495 -8.82 21.75 16.29
N LEU A 496 -7.62 21.77 16.85
CA LEU A 496 -7.40 22.30 18.20
C LEU A 496 -7.29 23.83 18.17
N ASN A 497 -7.29 24.45 19.36
CA ASN A 497 -7.33 25.91 19.53
C ASN A 497 -6.29 26.63 18.63
N PRO A 498 -6.72 27.35 17.58
CA PRO A 498 -5.81 27.98 16.62
C PRO A 498 -4.80 28.92 17.26
N ALA A 499 -5.16 29.59 18.37
CA ALA A 499 -4.27 30.52 19.07
C ALA A 499 -2.98 29.87 19.59
N ASN A 500 -3.01 28.56 19.85
CA ASN A 500 -1.86 27.82 20.39
C ASN A 500 -1.14 26.98 19.32
N TRP A 501 -1.82 26.65 18.23
CA TRP A 501 -1.34 25.70 17.22
C TRP A 501 -0.98 26.35 15.89
N GLN A 502 -1.45 27.56 15.63
CA GLN A 502 -1.24 28.30 14.40
C GLN A 502 -0.70 29.70 14.67
N ARG A 503 -0.03 30.28 13.67
CA ARG A 503 0.40 31.69 13.63
C ARG A 503 0.19 32.23 12.23
N LYS A 504 0.05 33.55 12.11
CA LYS A 504 0.03 34.24 10.82
C LYS A 504 1.42 34.76 10.49
N ILE A 505 1.92 34.48 9.30
CA ILE A 505 3.18 35.00 8.76
C ILE A 505 2.88 35.90 7.57
N THR A 506 3.60 37.01 7.45
CA THR A 506 3.52 37.91 6.29
C THR A 506 4.60 37.53 5.30
N LEU A 507 4.18 37.20 4.08
CA LEU A 507 5.06 36.84 2.96
C LEU A 507 5.69 38.11 2.36
N PRO A 508 6.82 37.99 1.63
CA PRO A 508 7.50 39.15 1.01
C PRO A 508 6.63 39.96 0.04
N ASN A 509 5.57 39.37 -0.50
CA ASN A 509 4.60 40.02 -1.39
C ASN A 509 3.48 40.77 -0.64
N GLY A 510 3.49 40.76 0.70
CA GLY A 510 2.47 41.39 1.55
C GLY A 510 1.29 40.48 1.93
N ASP A 511 1.20 39.28 1.35
CA ASP A 511 0.14 38.33 1.68
C ASP A 511 0.36 37.71 3.06
N THR A 512 -0.73 37.26 3.69
CA THR A 512 -0.67 36.57 4.99
C THR A 512 -0.97 35.09 4.82
N GLU A 513 -0.04 34.24 5.29
CA GLU A 513 -0.20 32.79 5.30
C GLU A 513 -0.35 32.27 6.74
N THR A 514 -1.16 31.24 6.92
CA THR A 514 -1.26 30.52 8.20
C THR A 514 -0.17 29.46 8.27
N ALA A 515 0.73 29.60 9.24
CA ALA A 515 1.79 28.63 9.53
C ALA A 515 1.58 27.97 10.90
N GLN A 516 2.29 26.87 11.16
CA GLN A 516 2.29 26.26 12.49
C GLN A 516 2.88 27.23 13.54
N ALA A 517 2.34 27.18 14.76
CA ALA A 517 2.87 27.92 15.90
C ALA A 517 4.35 27.58 16.18
N LEU A 518 5.02 28.44 16.94
CA LEU A 518 6.34 28.17 17.50
C LEU A 518 6.22 27.97 19.00
N TRP A 519 6.75 26.87 19.50
CA TRP A 519 6.79 26.57 20.92
C TRP A 519 8.24 26.61 21.41
N ASP A 520 8.49 27.46 22.39
CA ASP A 520 9.81 27.63 23.00
C ASP A 520 10.28 26.35 23.67
N VAL A 521 11.59 26.15 23.67
CA VAL A 521 12.22 25.13 24.52
C VAL A 521 11.83 25.39 25.97
N PRO A 522 11.28 24.40 26.71
CA PRO A 522 10.84 24.59 28.08
C PRO A 522 11.91 25.25 28.94
N PHE A 523 11.52 26.28 29.68
CA PHE A 523 12.36 27.11 30.56
C PHE A 523 13.39 27.98 29.82
N ILE A 524 14.27 27.39 29.00
CA ILE A 524 15.44 28.07 28.42
C ILE A 524 15.05 29.02 27.28
N GLY A 525 14.09 28.63 26.42
CA GLY A 525 13.62 29.47 25.32
C GLY A 525 12.80 30.68 25.76
N ARG A 526 12.56 30.83 27.07
CA ARG A 526 11.89 31.99 27.67
C ARG A 526 12.83 32.90 28.45
N LEU A 527 14.14 32.62 28.43
CA LEU A 527 15.13 33.49 29.05
C LEU A 527 15.24 34.81 28.27
N PRO A 528 15.41 35.95 28.97
CA PRO A 528 15.66 37.22 28.30
C PRO A 528 16.83 37.11 27.32
N GLY A 529 16.61 37.47 26.05
CA GLY A 529 17.62 37.41 24.98
C GLY A 529 17.73 36.07 24.24
N VAL A 530 16.90 35.06 24.56
CA VAL A 530 16.90 33.76 23.87
C VAL A 530 15.61 33.61 23.05
N GLU A 531 15.58 34.23 21.86
CA GLU A 531 14.38 34.22 20.99
C GLU A 531 14.44 33.15 19.88
N TRP A 532 15.58 32.47 19.74
CA TRP A 532 15.84 31.51 18.64
C TRP A 532 15.62 30.04 19.03
N MET A 533 15.38 29.74 20.30
CA MET A 533 15.19 28.36 20.80
C MET A 533 13.71 27.96 20.81
N HIS A 534 13.15 27.74 19.63
CA HIS A 534 11.78 27.28 19.45
C HIS A 534 11.69 26.25 18.32
N LEU A 535 10.66 25.41 18.35
CA LEU A 535 10.33 24.49 17.26
C LEU A 535 8.82 24.55 16.99
N THR A 536 8.43 24.16 15.78
CA THR A 536 7.02 23.93 15.46
C THR A 536 6.50 22.69 16.21
N PRO A 537 5.17 22.51 16.39
CA PRO A 537 4.60 21.26 16.88
C PRO A 537 5.15 20.02 16.15
N THR A 538 5.29 20.11 14.83
CA THR A 538 5.91 19.05 14.01
C THR A 538 7.38 18.85 14.35
N GLY A 539 8.15 19.92 14.55
CA GLY A 539 9.55 19.84 14.97
C GLY A 539 9.72 19.15 16.32
N TRP A 540 8.89 19.49 17.31
CA TRP A 540 8.88 18.84 18.62
C TRP A 540 8.51 17.36 18.54
N PHE A 541 7.50 17.02 17.74
CA PHE A 541 7.10 15.63 17.52
C PHE A 541 8.23 14.81 16.88
N ASN A 542 8.85 15.35 15.82
CA ASN A 542 9.98 14.71 15.13
C ASN A 542 11.19 14.51 16.04
N LEU A 543 11.53 15.53 16.86
CA LEU A 543 12.60 15.41 17.85
C LEU A 543 12.31 14.30 18.87
N THR A 544 11.08 14.25 19.37
CA THR A 544 10.66 13.22 20.33
C THR A 544 10.80 11.81 19.73
N TYR A 545 10.29 11.62 18.51
CA TYR A 545 10.42 10.34 17.81
C TYR A 545 11.87 9.97 17.47
N PHE A 546 12.71 10.95 17.14
CA PHE A 546 14.14 10.73 16.96
C PHE A 546 14.80 10.21 18.26
N LEU A 547 14.48 10.81 19.41
CA LEU A 547 14.98 10.36 20.70
C LEU A 547 14.49 8.95 21.05
N ILE A 548 13.22 8.63 20.78
CA ILE A 548 12.67 7.28 20.94
C ILE A 548 13.40 6.28 20.04
N ALA A 549 13.63 6.62 18.76
CA ALA A 549 14.36 5.79 17.81
C ALA A 549 15.79 5.52 18.27
N ALA A 550 16.51 6.56 18.71
CA ALA A 550 17.87 6.44 19.23
C ALA A 550 17.93 5.55 20.49
N ALA A 551 16.99 5.75 21.42
CA ALA A 551 16.87 4.91 22.62
C ALA A 551 16.59 3.45 22.26
N PHE A 552 15.68 3.19 21.31
CA PHE A 552 15.38 1.83 20.84
C PHE A 552 16.59 1.15 20.19
N ILE A 553 17.34 1.87 19.34
CA ILE A 553 18.56 1.35 18.72
C ILE A 553 19.59 0.99 19.79
N TYR A 554 19.78 1.86 20.78
CA TYR A 554 20.67 1.60 21.91
C TYR A 554 20.24 0.37 22.71
N LEU A 555 18.95 0.24 23.02
CA LEU A 555 18.39 -0.93 23.73
C LEU A 555 18.54 -2.22 22.91
N CYS A 556 18.33 -2.17 21.59
CA CYS A 556 18.57 -3.32 20.71
C CYS A 556 20.05 -3.72 20.71
N HIS A 557 20.95 -2.76 20.57
CA HIS A 557 22.39 -3.00 20.66
C HIS A 557 22.76 -3.64 22.00
N ARG A 558 22.19 -3.16 23.11
CA ARG A 558 22.41 -3.73 24.43
C ARG A 558 21.84 -5.13 24.53
N HIS A 559 20.61 -5.37 24.07
CA HIS A 559 19.95 -6.68 24.08
C HIS A 559 20.73 -7.75 23.33
N LEU A 560 21.33 -7.39 22.19
CA LEU A 560 22.15 -8.29 21.38
C LEU A 560 23.43 -8.74 22.11
N LYS A 561 23.96 -7.91 23.02
CA LYS A 561 25.11 -8.24 23.87
C LYS A 561 24.71 -8.92 25.17
N ASN A 562 23.74 -8.34 25.87
CA ASN A 562 23.22 -8.78 27.16
C ASN A 562 21.70 -8.67 27.16
N ARG A 563 21.00 -9.79 27.40
CA ARG A 563 19.54 -9.83 27.34
C ARG A 563 18.94 -8.88 28.37
N ILE A 564 18.05 -8.01 27.90
CA ILE A 564 17.28 -7.09 28.74
C ILE A 564 16.22 -7.90 29.53
N PRO A 565 16.14 -7.77 30.87
CA PRO A 565 15.26 -8.60 31.70
C PRO A 565 13.77 -8.48 31.40
N VAL A 566 13.28 -7.32 30.96
CA VAL A 566 11.85 -7.08 30.69
C VAL A 566 11.31 -7.92 29.52
N LEU A 567 12.20 -8.40 28.64
CA LEU A 567 11.79 -9.18 27.47
C LEU A 567 11.61 -10.66 27.85
N PRO A 568 10.44 -11.27 27.55
CA PRO A 568 10.19 -12.67 27.85
C PRO A 568 11.27 -13.60 27.28
N SER A 569 11.56 -14.68 27.99
CA SER A 569 12.56 -15.67 27.59
C SER A 569 12.06 -16.58 26.45
N THR A 570 10.75 -16.82 26.37
CA THR A 570 10.16 -17.72 25.36
C THR A 570 9.77 -16.98 24.08
N PRO A 571 9.86 -17.62 22.90
CA PRO A 571 9.39 -17.04 21.64
C PRO A 571 7.91 -16.66 21.66
N LEU A 572 7.07 -17.48 22.31
CA LEU A 572 5.64 -17.18 22.44
C LEU A 572 5.42 -15.88 23.22
N GLY A 573 6.04 -15.75 24.40
CA GLY A 573 5.91 -14.55 25.22
C GLY A 573 6.41 -13.29 24.52
N LYS A 574 7.51 -13.39 23.76
CA LYS A 574 8.00 -12.27 22.93
C LYS A 574 6.99 -11.87 21.85
N GLY A 575 6.38 -12.85 21.19
CA GLY A 575 5.36 -12.59 20.17
C GLY A 575 4.07 -11.99 20.74
N GLN A 576 3.63 -12.45 21.92
CA GLN A 576 2.50 -11.86 22.64
C GLN A 576 2.78 -10.40 23.02
N LEU A 577 3.96 -10.11 23.59
CA LEU A 577 4.36 -8.76 23.92
C LEU A 577 4.43 -7.88 22.65
N LEU A 578 5.01 -8.38 21.56
CA LEU A 578 5.05 -7.68 20.27
C LEU A 578 3.65 -7.34 19.76
N PHE A 579 2.73 -8.31 19.76
CA PHE A 579 1.34 -8.10 19.35
C PHE A 579 0.67 -7.01 20.18
N LEU A 580 0.81 -7.06 21.51
CA LEU A 580 0.18 -6.08 22.40
C LEU A 580 0.74 -4.68 22.24
N MET A 581 2.07 -4.54 22.09
CA MET A 581 2.69 -3.24 21.81
C MET A 581 2.16 -2.67 20.50
N VAL A 582 2.15 -3.46 19.42
CA VAL A 582 1.66 -3.01 18.11
C VAL A 582 0.18 -2.63 18.19
N LEU A 583 -0.66 -3.48 18.78
CA LEU A 583 -2.11 -3.26 18.90
C LEU A 583 -2.43 -1.96 19.65
N TRP A 584 -1.91 -1.82 20.87
CA TRP A 584 -2.32 -0.71 21.74
C TRP A 584 -1.68 0.62 21.35
N THR A 585 -0.46 0.64 20.83
CA THR A 585 0.13 1.88 20.28
C THR A 585 -0.78 2.50 19.22
N TRP A 586 -1.35 1.66 18.35
CA TRP A 586 -2.17 2.13 17.24
C TRP A 586 -3.61 2.42 17.62
N VAL A 587 -4.21 1.64 18.53
CA VAL A 587 -5.53 1.95 19.08
C VAL A 587 -5.50 3.32 19.78
N VAL A 588 -4.46 3.58 20.58
CA VAL A 588 -4.27 4.87 21.25
C VAL A 588 -4.03 5.99 20.22
N ALA A 589 -3.16 5.77 19.24
CA ALA A 589 -2.92 6.78 18.20
C ALA A 589 -4.17 7.11 17.38
N ASN A 590 -5.00 6.12 17.08
CA ASN A 590 -6.26 6.32 16.38
C ASN A 590 -7.23 7.15 17.24
N TRP A 591 -7.30 6.84 18.53
CA TRP A 591 -8.11 7.61 19.47
C TRP A 591 -7.64 9.06 19.59
N GLU A 592 -6.34 9.30 19.72
CA GLU A 592 -5.76 10.65 19.76
C GLU A 592 -6.02 11.45 18.47
N ARG A 593 -6.13 10.76 17.32
CA ARG A 593 -6.52 11.38 16.04
C ARG A 593 -7.99 11.79 16.05
N ALA A 594 -8.87 10.94 16.58
CA ALA A 594 -10.31 11.15 16.56
C ALA A 594 -10.77 12.17 17.62
N MET A 595 -10.06 12.27 18.74
CA MET A 595 -10.46 13.07 19.91
C MET A 595 -10.79 14.55 19.61
N PRO A 596 -10.02 15.31 18.82
CA PRO A 596 -10.29 16.73 18.57
C PRO A 596 -11.66 17.01 17.95
N GLY A 597 -12.17 16.08 17.14
CA GLY A 597 -13.44 16.22 16.40
C GLY A 597 -14.45 15.12 16.73
N MET A 598 -14.37 14.54 17.93
CA MET A 598 -15.21 13.39 18.28
C MET A 598 -16.68 13.76 18.46
N ASP A 599 -17.57 13.01 17.81
CA ASP A 599 -19.02 13.11 17.94
C ASP A 599 -19.66 11.72 18.17
N GLY A 600 -20.98 11.69 18.40
CA GLY A 600 -21.71 10.44 18.66
C GLY A 600 -21.70 9.44 17.50
N SER A 601 -21.56 9.88 16.25
CA SER A 601 -21.51 9.01 15.06
C SER A 601 -20.18 8.25 14.95
N ARG A 602 -19.10 8.84 15.50
CA ARG A 602 -17.77 8.21 15.58
C ARG A 602 -17.72 7.03 16.57
N LEU A 603 -18.67 6.94 17.52
CA LEU A 603 -18.68 5.88 18.53
C LEU A 603 -18.72 4.49 17.88
N LEU A 604 -19.50 4.30 16.80
CA LEU A 604 -19.54 3.03 16.07
C LEU A 604 -18.16 2.59 15.56
N THR A 605 -17.29 3.54 15.20
CA THR A 605 -15.94 3.23 14.71
C THR A 605 -14.98 3.05 15.88
N GLU A 606 -14.88 4.07 16.72
CA GLU A 606 -13.85 4.13 17.76
C GLU A 606 -14.11 3.12 18.90
N TRP A 607 -15.36 3.02 19.37
CA TRP A 607 -15.70 2.06 20.43
C TRP A 607 -15.58 0.61 19.95
N THR A 608 -16.02 0.32 18.72
CA THR A 608 -15.86 -1.02 18.13
C THR A 608 -14.40 -1.42 18.02
N ILE A 609 -13.52 -0.50 17.60
CA ILE A 609 -12.07 -0.73 17.57
C ILE A 609 -11.55 -1.08 18.97
N PHE A 610 -11.94 -0.33 20.01
CA PHE A 610 -11.54 -0.62 21.39
C PHE A 610 -12.01 -1.98 21.88
N VAL A 611 -13.29 -2.32 21.68
CA VAL A 611 -13.86 -3.61 22.10
C VAL A 611 -13.14 -4.76 21.40
N ASN A 612 -12.92 -4.65 20.09
CA ASN A 612 -12.19 -5.65 19.32
C ASN A 612 -10.73 -5.78 19.78
N ALA A 613 -10.08 -4.68 20.14
CA ALA A 613 -8.71 -4.71 20.71
C ALA A 613 -8.65 -5.39 22.08
N ILE A 614 -9.67 -5.20 22.94
CA ILE A 614 -9.79 -5.89 24.22
C ILE A 614 -9.95 -7.40 24.00
N ILE A 615 -10.83 -7.81 23.08
CA ILE A 615 -11.01 -9.23 22.72
C ILE A 615 -9.70 -9.82 22.19
N CYS A 616 -9.03 -9.13 21.26
CA CYS A 616 -7.73 -9.53 20.74
C CYS A 616 -6.68 -9.70 21.86
N THR A 617 -6.67 -8.80 22.84
CA THR A 617 -5.77 -8.85 24.00
C THR A 617 -5.98 -10.12 24.83
N VAL A 618 -7.23 -10.44 25.17
CA VAL A 618 -7.55 -11.66 25.93
C VAL A 618 -7.17 -12.90 25.13
N MET A 619 -7.53 -12.95 23.86
CA MET A 619 -7.28 -14.12 23.02
C MET A 619 -5.80 -14.37 22.77
N VAL A 620 -5.00 -13.33 22.47
CA VAL A 620 -3.56 -13.52 22.22
C VAL A 620 -2.83 -14.01 23.48
N LEU A 621 -3.30 -13.64 24.66
CA LEU A 621 -2.71 -14.04 25.93
C LEU A 621 -3.11 -15.47 26.34
N VAL A 622 -4.34 -15.89 26.06
CA VAL A 622 -4.90 -17.16 26.58
C VAL A 622 -4.91 -18.29 25.57
N CYS A 623 -5.10 -18.02 24.27
CA CYS A 623 -5.35 -19.06 23.28
C CYS A 623 -4.08 -19.81 22.80
N PRO A 624 -2.93 -19.16 22.53
CA PRO A 624 -1.72 -19.87 22.12
C PRO A 624 -1.12 -20.69 23.27
N LYS A 625 -0.73 -21.94 23.02
CA LYS A 625 -0.06 -22.78 24.03
C LYS A 625 1.33 -23.20 23.57
N GLU A 626 2.29 -23.27 24.49
CA GLU A 626 3.63 -23.82 24.22
C GLU A 626 3.56 -25.32 23.87
N SER A 627 2.55 -26.03 24.40
CA SER A 627 2.30 -27.44 24.11
C SER A 627 1.66 -27.70 22.75
N ASP A 628 1.28 -26.65 21.99
CA ASP A 628 0.70 -26.84 20.67
C ASP A 628 1.74 -27.40 19.70
N ALA A 629 1.42 -28.55 19.10
CA ALA A 629 2.23 -29.18 18.08
C ALA A 629 1.55 -29.05 16.71
N PRO A 630 2.32 -28.81 15.64
CA PRO A 630 1.76 -28.68 14.31
C PRO A 630 1.42 -30.07 13.74
N SER A 631 0.30 -30.17 13.02
CA SER A 631 0.02 -31.34 12.18
C SER A 631 0.58 -31.06 10.79
N VAL A 632 1.82 -31.50 10.55
CA VAL A 632 2.53 -31.28 9.28
C VAL A 632 2.46 -32.53 8.42
N ASN A 633 1.82 -32.39 7.26
CA ASN A 633 1.87 -33.33 6.16
C ASN A 633 2.64 -32.64 5.03
N GLU A 634 3.97 -32.79 5.05
CA GLU A 634 4.84 -32.14 4.07
C GLU A 634 4.45 -32.55 2.64
N VAL A 635 4.39 -31.56 1.74
CA VAL A 635 4.05 -31.79 0.34
C VAL A 635 5.32 -31.63 -0.49
N GLU A 636 5.66 -32.66 -1.27
CA GLU A 636 6.83 -32.62 -2.15
C GLU A 636 6.65 -31.64 -3.32
N GLU A 637 5.43 -31.56 -3.88
CA GLU A 637 5.14 -30.69 -5.04
C GLU A 637 3.94 -29.75 -4.84
N PHE A 638 4.21 -28.44 -4.91
CA PHE A 638 3.17 -27.40 -4.78
C PHE A 638 2.49 -27.02 -6.10
N ALA A 639 3.01 -27.46 -7.26
CA ALA A 639 2.48 -27.07 -8.57
C ALA A 639 1.01 -27.51 -8.80
N PRO A 640 0.58 -28.72 -8.40
CA PRO A 640 -0.83 -29.12 -8.53
C PRO A 640 -1.76 -28.26 -7.66
N LEU A 641 -1.34 -27.92 -6.45
CA LEU A 641 -2.09 -27.06 -5.54
C LEU A 641 -2.23 -25.65 -6.10
N TYR A 642 -1.17 -25.12 -6.70
CA TYR A 642 -1.16 -23.82 -7.36
C TYR A 642 -2.15 -23.78 -8.54
N ARG A 643 -2.11 -24.77 -9.43
CA ARG A 643 -3.06 -24.87 -10.56
C ARG A 643 -4.50 -24.96 -10.06
N ARG A 644 -4.73 -25.76 -9.01
CA ARG A 644 -6.07 -25.91 -8.40
C ARG A 644 -6.54 -24.60 -7.78
N ALA A 645 -5.66 -23.85 -7.11
CA ALA A 645 -6.00 -22.56 -6.51
C ALA A 645 -6.49 -21.55 -7.57
N TRP A 646 -5.82 -21.49 -8.74
CA TRP A 646 -6.28 -20.67 -9.86
C TRP A 646 -7.63 -21.11 -10.42
N ILE A 647 -7.80 -22.41 -10.67
CA ILE A 647 -9.07 -22.92 -11.24
C ILE A 647 -10.23 -22.62 -10.28
N VAL A 648 -10.08 -23.00 -9.00
CA VAL A 648 -11.11 -22.78 -7.98
C VAL A 648 -11.36 -21.28 -7.78
N GLY A 649 -10.31 -20.48 -7.75
CA GLY A 649 -10.39 -19.03 -7.61
C GLY A 649 -11.13 -18.35 -8.75
N LEU A 650 -10.79 -18.67 -10.01
CA LEU A 650 -11.44 -18.09 -11.19
C LEU A 650 -12.91 -18.52 -11.31
N VAL A 651 -13.22 -19.78 -11.03
CA VAL A 651 -14.60 -20.27 -10.97
C VAL A 651 -15.37 -19.56 -9.85
N GLY A 652 -14.76 -19.44 -8.66
CA GLY A 652 -15.34 -18.71 -7.53
C GLY A 652 -15.58 -17.24 -7.84
N MET A 653 -14.65 -16.57 -8.52
CA MET A 653 -14.80 -15.19 -9.00
C MET A 653 -16.01 -15.07 -9.92
N ALA A 654 -16.07 -15.88 -10.98
CA ALA A 654 -17.18 -15.85 -11.94
C ALA A 654 -18.53 -16.05 -11.24
N ILE A 655 -18.65 -17.08 -10.39
CA ILE A 655 -19.87 -17.34 -9.61
C ILE A 655 -20.21 -16.15 -8.71
N SER A 656 -19.25 -15.65 -7.94
CA SER A 656 -19.49 -14.57 -6.98
C SER A 656 -19.95 -13.28 -7.66
N VAL A 657 -19.28 -12.85 -8.74
CA VAL A 657 -19.62 -11.63 -9.47
C VAL A 657 -20.99 -11.76 -10.13
N THR A 658 -21.29 -12.92 -10.75
CA THR A 658 -22.62 -13.15 -11.33
C THR A 658 -23.72 -13.14 -10.25
N LEU A 659 -23.48 -13.75 -9.09
CA LEU A 659 -24.43 -13.74 -7.98
C LEU A 659 -24.63 -12.35 -7.39
N PHE A 660 -23.55 -11.62 -7.13
CA PHE A 660 -23.62 -10.27 -6.56
C PHE A 660 -24.43 -9.35 -7.48
N PHE A 661 -24.12 -9.39 -8.77
CA PHE A 661 -24.87 -8.65 -9.78
C PHE A 661 -26.36 -9.03 -9.81
N SER A 662 -26.68 -10.33 -9.89
CA SER A 662 -28.07 -10.80 -10.06
C SER A 662 -29.00 -10.39 -8.91
N ILE A 663 -28.44 -10.12 -7.73
CA ILE A 663 -29.19 -9.74 -6.52
C ILE A 663 -29.30 -8.22 -6.36
N THR A 664 -28.37 -7.44 -6.93
CA THR A 664 -28.36 -5.97 -6.84
C THR A 664 -29.04 -5.25 -8.01
N ARG A 665 -29.53 -6.01 -8.99
CA ARG A 665 -30.50 -5.53 -9.98
C ARG A 665 -31.89 -5.51 -9.35
#